data_AF-A0A7K1KR94-F1
#
_entry.id   AF-A0A7K1KR94-F1
#
_cell.length_a   1.000
_cell.length_b   1.000
_cell.length_c   1.000
_cell.angle_alpha   90.00
_cell.angle_beta   90.00
_cell.angle_gamma   90.00
#
_symmetry.space_group_name_H-M   'P 1'
#
loop_
_entity.id
_entity.type
_entity.pdbx_description
1 polymer ?
#
loop_
_entity_poly.entity_id
_entity_poly.type
_entity_poly.pdbx_seq_one_letter_code
_entity_poly.pdbx_strand_id
1 'polypeptide(L)'
;MRTIKDIFADGSLSFTPSELIDFEHAIKDCIAEFLPFGSYSLFFPREPVDPLPEPEFRREDGELILPLIFQGRLICHFIAKGVRLKAPSSSLRYLVALASSVLEKIALFRKSVTDQLTGLYTRDHFVAELEKAVDRVQGCLATGTCRAGAASRNGEAVAVQRGRAGAVPACEAEQAFSGTLGVLYVDLDNFLWVNERYGFLTGDDIVAEVGRLLDLVCPKYTTVARLANDKFAVLVPDAKPRACFQLSEVIRSGIAKLSFVDDITNDIITITASVGFVNYPQGLEGGQFRRPVAEQARMLVRKARKAVSVAKDLGRNRVFGYADILDKGGRVLDTLPMNRVGVSLGESSGARVGQRFLVRAPKASQGGADSVQGGGYHPALVKAEVVLAEVHADSSVAEILHLGDAGVAIRPGDQLKLVSGDEPGFADSQGGAPGAPHKDASTRLMGYGHFVSALASARLGPETFGLSLVRVLDQPVDTGEGYQEAMDRMMTQVAALARGGFGDDALGGRYGLGGMVFFQEGTDGPTLRARSLEIVRLAADSLGISVAIGSACYPFLNFDRADILENCRKALEHALLLPEPRVAVFDSISLNLSADRRFMAGDIYGAVEEFKLALLDDENNLLARNSLGICYAQLGRFEEARRQFEQVAAINGKDVLALYNLGWANHRLGDLKKAEQAYRQCIKADPGHVYALMRLGSLCEGAGHLKKAANHYRKAAAQPGGERMVLRPLARVAYRQGDLDATREYLHLALNADHNDHQAMHMLARLYLDQGEDPRIAEVLARQSAALSPERSAYWDTLVEALEAQGKVEEAVKVAARAG
;
A
#
# COMPACT_ATOMS: atom_id res chain seq x y z
N MET A 1 47.78 -35.39 5.12
CA MET A 1 47.00 -35.85 6.28
C MET A 1 47.21 -34.88 7.42
N ARG A 2 46.30 -33.90 7.59
CA ARG A 2 46.20 -33.09 8.81
C ARG A 2 45.27 -33.83 9.76
N THR A 3 45.76 -34.11 10.96
CA THR A 3 45.09 -34.85 12.02
C THR A 3 43.81 -34.15 12.48
N ILE A 4 42.77 -34.95 12.76
CA ILE A 4 41.41 -34.57 13.17
C ILE A 4 41.40 -34.05 14.64
N LYS A 5 42.27 -33.11 15.00
CA LYS A 5 42.34 -32.57 16.38
C LYS A 5 42.15 -31.07 16.55
N ASP A 6 42.03 -30.30 15.47
CA ASP A 6 41.91 -28.84 15.55
C ASP A 6 40.74 -28.32 14.70
N ILE A 7 39.52 -28.81 14.93
CA ILE A 7 38.30 -28.19 14.35
C ILE A 7 37.88 -26.93 15.15
N PHE A 8 38.56 -26.63 16.26
CA PHE A 8 38.29 -25.50 17.14
C PHE A 8 39.44 -24.49 17.28
N ALA A 9 40.53 -24.63 16.51
CA ALA A 9 41.76 -23.87 16.76
C ALA A 9 41.92 -22.54 16.00
N ASP A 10 40.99 -22.15 15.13
CA ASP A 10 41.11 -20.87 14.41
C ASP A 10 40.02 -19.87 14.86
N GLY A 11 40.48 -18.85 15.61
CA GLY A 11 39.69 -17.74 16.16
C GLY A 11 39.56 -17.80 17.68
N SER A 12 40.55 -17.29 18.41
CA SER A 12 40.54 -17.21 19.88
C SER A 12 39.30 -16.50 20.39
N LEU A 13 38.37 -17.25 21.01
CA LEU A 13 37.33 -16.66 21.85
C LEU A 13 38.06 -15.88 22.95
N SER A 14 37.96 -14.56 22.92
CA SER A 14 38.48 -13.70 23.98
C SER A 14 37.34 -12.84 24.49
N PHE A 15 37.34 -12.59 25.78
CA PHE A 15 36.42 -11.66 26.40
C PHE A 15 37.16 -10.38 26.75
N THR A 16 36.61 -9.24 26.35
CA THR A 16 37.01 -7.94 26.89
C THR A 16 36.23 -7.68 28.19
N PRO A 17 36.80 -6.91 29.15
CA PRO A 17 36.07 -6.55 30.38
C PRO A 17 34.71 -5.89 30.12
N SER A 18 34.63 -5.08 29.06
CA SER A 18 33.38 -4.45 28.60
C SER A 18 32.30 -5.48 28.27
N GLU A 19 32.68 -6.56 27.58
CA GLU A 19 31.74 -7.60 27.16
C GLU A 19 31.21 -8.42 28.34
N LEU A 20 32.01 -8.65 29.39
CA LEU A 20 31.49 -9.32 30.59
C LEU A 20 30.48 -8.46 31.35
N ILE A 21 30.66 -7.14 31.32
CA ILE A 21 29.71 -6.21 31.94
C ILE A 21 28.37 -6.29 31.18
N ASP A 22 28.40 -6.39 29.86
CA ASP A 22 27.17 -6.55 29.06
C ASP A 22 26.42 -7.86 29.38
N PHE A 23 27.15 -8.93 29.76
CA PHE A 23 26.58 -10.23 30.15
C PHE A 23 26.48 -10.43 31.67
N GLU A 24 26.67 -9.40 32.49
CA GLU A 24 26.74 -9.51 33.95
C GLU A 24 25.50 -10.20 34.56
N HIS A 25 24.31 -9.83 34.10
CA HIS A 25 23.05 -10.42 34.56
C HIS A 25 22.92 -11.90 34.18
N ALA A 26 23.34 -12.28 32.97
CA ALA A 26 23.32 -13.67 32.53
C ALA A 26 24.31 -14.54 33.32
N ILE A 27 25.49 -13.99 33.64
CA ILE A 27 26.47 -14.63 34.51
C ILE A 27 25.88 -14.84 35.89
N LYS A 28 25.29 -13.80 36.48
CA LYS A 28 24.63 -13.85 37.79
C LYS A 28 23.55 -14.94 37.83
N ASP A 29 22.63 -14.96 36.86
CA ASP A 29 21.50 -15.88 36.86
C ASP A 29 21.96 -17.33 36.67
N CYS A 30 22.93 -17.59 35.79
CA CYS A 30 23.51 -18.92 35.61
C CYS A 30 24.26 -19.41 36.86
N ILE A 31 24.97 -18.51 37.56
CA ILE A 31 25.64 -18.86 38.82
C ILE A 31 24.61 -19.11 39.93
N ALA A 32 23.51 -18.37 39.95
CA ALA A 32 22.44 -18.53 40.94
C ALA A 32 21.74 -19.91 40.89
N GLU A 33 21.73 -20.57 39.73
CA GLU A 33 21.15 -21.92 39.57
C GLU A 33 21.84 -22.98 40.45
N PHE A 34 23.15 -22.86 40.66
CA PHE A 34 23.94 -23.80 41.45
C PHE A 34 24.53 -23.19 42.74
N LEU A 35 24.49 -21.87 42.89
CA LEU A 35 24.98 -21.15 44.06
C LEU A 35 24.01 -20.04 44.47
N PRO A 36 23.16 -20.24 45.48
CA PRO A 36 22.29 -19.18 45.99
C PRO A 36 23.09 -18.13 46.78
N PHE A 37 22.93 -16.85 46.43
CA PHE A 37 23.54 -15.69 47.10
C PHE A 37 22.55 -14.52 47.20
N GLY A 38 22.79 -13.60 48.14
CA GLY A 38 21.94 -12.42 48.36
C GLY A 38 22.35 -11.21 47.52
N SER A 39 23.65 -10.99 47.30
CA SER A 39 24.18 -9.92 46.43
C SER A 39 25.50 -10.36 45.80
N TYR A 40 25.93 -9.69 44.73
CA TYR A 40 27.17 -10.02 44.02
C TYR A 40 27.89 -8.76 43.50
N SER A 41 29.17 -8.90 43.15
CA SER A 41 29.96 -7.88 42.45
C SER A 41 31.04 -8.53 41.57
N LEU A 42 31.33 -7.91 40.42
CA LEU A 42 32.42 -8.32 39.52
C LEU A 42 33.66 -7.45 39.76
N PHE A 43 34.82 -8.09 39.93
CA PHE A 43 36.10 -7.39 40.08
C PHE A 43 37.09 -7.80 38.98
N PHE A 44 37.52 -6.83 38.18
CA PHE A 44 38.45 -7.03 37.07
C PHE A 44 39.89 -6.70 37.50
N PRO A 45 40.81 -7.68 37.52
CA PRO A 45 42.22 -7.43 37.83
C PRO A 45 42.87 -6.59 36.73
N ARG A 46 43.73 -5.63 37.12
CA ARG A 46 44.43 -4.74 36.18
C ARG A 46 45.63 -5.40 35.49
N GLU A 47 46.16 -6.47 36.08
CA GLU A 47 47.31 -7.22 35.58
C GLU A 47 46.96 -8.72 35.51
N PRO A 48 47.51 -9.46 34.54
CA PRO A 48 47.32 -10.91 34.46
C PRO A 48 47.91 -11.58 35.70
N VAL A 49 47.07 -12.34 36.40
CA VAL A 49 47.44 -13.02 37.65
C VAL A 49 47.94 -14.43 37.32
N ASP A 50 49.20 -14.72 37.67
CA ASP A 50 49.84 -16.04 37.57
C ASP A 50 50.62 -16.31 38.87
N PRO A 51 50.38 -17.42 39.61
CA PRO A 51 49.44 -18.51 39.34
C PRO A 51 47.96 -18.11 39.45
N LEU A 52 47.10 -18.84 38.72
CA LEU A 52 45.65 -18.63 38.77
C LEU A 52 45.14 -18.73 40.22
N PRO A 53 44.34 -17.75 40.70
CA PRO A 53 43.88 -17.71 42.08
C PRO A 53 42.93 -18.87 42.40
N GLU A 54 42.98 -19.35 43.65
CA GLU A 54 42.04 -20.35 44.18
C GLU A 54 40.76 -19.68 44.72
N PRO A 55 39.61 -20.39 44.72
CA PRO A 55 38.37 -19.86 45.28
C PRO A 55 38.45 -19.74 46.81
N GLU A 56 38.03 -18.60 47.35
CA GLU A 56 38.08 -18.30 48.79
C GLU A 56 36.66 -18.16 49.36
N PHE A 57 36.33 -18.89 50.43
CA PHE A 57 35.05 -18.75 51.15
C PHE A 57 35.27 -18.24 52.56
N ARG A 58 34.85 -17.00 52.83
CA ARG A 58 34.93 -16.34 54.14
C ARG A 58 33.66 -16.63 54.92
N ARG A 59 33.74 -17.61 55.84
CA ARG A 59 32.60 -18.10 56.63
C ARG A 59 32.00 -17.05 57.56
N GLU A 60 32.82 -16.15 58.09
CA GLU A 60 32.39 -15.10 59.03
C GLU A 60 31.48 -14.07 58.35
N ASP A 61 31.80 -13.70 57.09
CA ASP A 61 31.07 -12.70 56.32
C ASP A 61 30.03 -13.31 55.35
N GLY A 62 30.02 -14.65 55.21
CA GLY A 62 29.20 -15.35 54.22
C GLY A 62 29.53 -14.94 52.78
N GLU A 63 30.80 -14.60 52.52
CA GLU A 63 31.31 -14.09 51.23
C GLU A 63 32.12 -15.18 50.51
N LEU A 64 31.79 -15.42 49.24
CA LEU A 64 32.52 -16.31 48.35
C LEU A 64 33.19 -15.50 47.24
N ILE A 65 34.50 -15.63 47.11
CA ILE A 65 35.28 -15.07 46.00
C ILE A 65 35.56 -16.19 45.01
N LEU A 66 34.91 -16.12 43.85
CA LEU A 66 34.98 -17.14 42.81
C LEU A 66 35.75 -16.59 41.60
N PRO A 67 36.95 -17.11 41.29
CA PRO A 67 37.70 -16.70 40.11
C PRO A 67 37.04 -17.25 38.84
N LEU A 68 36.71 -16.35 37.91
CA LEU A 68 36.14 -16.67 36.60
C LEU A 68 37.27 -16.84 35.59
N ILE A 69 37.57 -18.09 35.26
CA ILE A 69 38.69 -18.48 34.39
C ILE A 69 38.15 -18.93 33.04
N PHE A 70 38.68 -18.39 31.94
CA PHE A 70 38.33 -18.77 30.57
C PHE A 70 39.59 -19.07 29.77
N GLN A 71 39.64 -20.23 29.10
CA GLN A 71 40.80 -20.69 28.31
C GLN A 71 42.15 -20.56 29.04
N GLY A 72 42.18 -20.88 30.33
CA GLY A 72 43.41 -20.83 31.15
C GLY A 72 43.85 -19.42 31.57
N ARG A 73 43.02 -18.39 31.39
CA ARG A 73 43.27 -17.02 31.84
C ARG A 73 42.19 -16.57 32.82
N LEU A 74 42.61 -15.88 33.89
CA LEU A 74 41.69 -15.21 34.80
C LEU A 74 41.09 -13.99 34.11
N ILE A 75 39.77 -13.93 34.06
CA ILE A 75 39.04 -12.82 33.43
C ILE A 75 38.54 -11.82 34.48
N CYS A 76 37.89 -12.30 35.54
CA CYS A 76 37.46 -11.49 36.68
C CYS A 76 37.19 -12.34 37.93
N HIS A 77 36.90 -11.71 39.06
CA HIS A 77 36.40 -12.38 40.27
C HIS A 77 34.91 -12.09 40.45
N PHE A 78 34.13 -13.13 40.67
CA PHE A 78 32.73 -13.06 41.06
C PHE A 78 32.65 -13.14 42.59
N ILE A 79 32.36 -12.02 43.23
CA ILE A 79 32.27 -11.91 44.69
C ILE A 79 30.80 -12.01 45.08
N ALA A 80 30.39 -13.11 45.70
CA ALA A 80 29.02 -13.40 46.11
C ALA A 80 28.87 -13.28 47.62
N LYS A 81 27.88 -12.52 48.11
CA LYS A 81 27.62 -12.31 49.54
C LYS A 81 26.32 -12.97 49.99
N GLY A 82 26.29 -13.43 51.24
CA GLY A 82 25.13 -14.14 51.82
C GLY A 82 25.04 -15.60 51.39
N VAL A 83 26.16 -16.21 50.99
CA VAL A 83 26.25 -17.58 50.50
C VAL A 83 26.21 -18.57 51.68
N ARG A 84 25.34 -19.58 51.60
CA ARG A 84 25.24 -20.67 52.59
C ARG A 84 25.79 -21.98 52.03
N LEU A 85 27.10 -22.20 52.15
CA LEU A 85 27.75 -23.44 51.73
C LEU A 85 27.93 -24.40 52.91
N LYS A 86 27.34 -25.60 52.81
CA LYS A 86 27.54 -26.71 53.76
C LYS A 86 28.68 -27.67 53.34
N ALA A 87 29.32 -27.42 52.20
CA ALA A 87 30.26 -28.34 51.55
C ALA A 87 31.72 -28.15 52.02
N PRO A 88 32.58 -29.20 51.93
CA PRO A 88 33.99 -29.14 52.32
C PRO A 88 34.82 -28.24 51.39
N SER A 89 35.95 -27.69 51.86
CA SER A 89 36.77 -26.71 51.12
C SER A 89 37.26 -27.22 49.75
N SER A 90 37.46 -28.53 49.60
CA SER A 90 37.81 -29.18 48.34
C SER A 90 36.72 -29.07 47.27
N SER A 91 35.47 -28.84 47.66
CA SER A 91 34.34 -28.70 46.74
C SER A 91 34.34 -27.38 45.97
N LEU A 92 35.04 -26.35 46.47
CA LEU A 92 35.09 -25.02 45.85
C LEU A 92 35.74 -25.03 44.46
N ARG A 93 36.68 -25.97 44.21
CA ARG A 93 37.30 -26.14 42.88
C ARG A 93 36.30 -26.57 41.81
N TYR A 94 35.26 -27.32 42.19
CA TYR A 94 34.18 -27.67 41.26
C TYR A 94 33.30 -26.46 40.94
N LEU A 95 33.12 -25.52 41.88
CA LEU A 95 32.40 -24.26 41.61
C LEU A 95 33.14 -23.40 40.59
N VAL A 96 34.48 -23.39 40.64
CA VAL A 96 35.30 -22.70 39.62
C VAL A 96 35.10 -23.34 38.26
N ALA A 97 35.16 -24.68 38.17
CA ALA A 97 34.90 -25.38 36.92
C ALA A 97 33.49 -25.11 36.36
N LEU A 98 32.46 -25.12 37.21
CA LEU A 98 31.08 -24.78 36.82
C LEU A 98 30.97 -23.34 36.32
N ALA A 99 31.60 -22.38 37.01
CA ALA A 99 31.60 -20.99 36.60
C ALA A 99 32.41 -20.74 35.31
N SER A 100 33.50 -21.47 35.09
CA SER A 100 34.19 -21.52 33.81
C SER A 100 33.30 -22.05 32.69
N SER A 101 32.51 -23.09 32.94
CA SER A 101 31.51 -23.57 31.97
C SER A 101 30.40 -22.55 31.68
N VAL A 102 30.04 -21.69 32.64
CA VAL A 102 29.14 -20.55 32.39
C VAL A 102 29.76 -19.58 31.39
N LEU A 103 31.05 -19.26 31.53
CA LEU A 103 31.76 -18.42 30.55
C LEU A 103 31.86 -19.07 29.18
N GLU A 104 32.09 -20.39 29.11
CA GLU A 104 32.05 -21.15 27.85
C GLU A 104 30.66 -21.11 27.21
N LYS A 105 29.61 -21.29 27.99
CA LYS A 105 28.21 -21.16 27.52
C LYS A 105 27.95 -19.76 26.96
N ILE A 106 28.41 -18.69 27.63
CA ILE A 106 28.26 -17.31 27.17
C ILE A 106 29.10 -17.05 25.91
N ALA A 107 30.32 -17.60 25.84
CA ALA A 107 31.19 -17.47 24.68
C ALA A 107 30.59 -18.15 23.45
N LEU A 108 30.03 -19.36 23.62
CA LEU A 108 29.31 -20.09 22.59
C LEU A 108 28.02 -19.38 22.19
N PHE A 109 27.27 -18.85 23.16
CA PHE A 109 26.08 -18.04 22.89
C PHE A 109 26.45 -16.80 22.06
N ARG A 110 27.47 -16.04 22.48
CA ARG A 110 27.97 -14.89 21.73
C ARG A 110 28.36 -15.26 20.32
N LYS A 111 29.17 -16.32 20.15
CA LYS A 111 29.55 -16.83 18.83
C LYS A 111 28.36 -17.23 17.97
N SER A 112 27.27 -17.69 18.57
CA SER A 112 26.03 -18.01 17.85
C SER A 112 25.24 -16.77 17.41
N VAL A 113 25.40 -15.63 18.09
CA VAL A 113 24.69 -14.39 17.80
C VAL A 113 25.54 -13.32 17.12
N THR A 114 26.85 -13.54 16.90
CA THR A 114 27.75 -12.61 16.20
C THR A 114 28.26 -13.15 14.87
N ASP A 115 28.42 -12.29 13.88
CA ASP A 115 29.04 -12.56 12.59
C ASP A 115 30.55 -12.74 12.73
N GLN A 116 31.10 -13.77 12.07
CA GLN A 116 32.52 -14.13 12.21
C GLN A 116 33.47 -13.11 11.57
N LEU A 117 33.03 -12.41 10.52
CA LEU A 117 33.87 -11.47 9.80
C LEU A 117 33.90 -10.09 10.47
N THR A 118 32.73 -9.60 10.88
CA THR A 118 32.57 -8.22 11.38
C THR A 118 32.53 -8.11 12.89
N GLY A 119 32.27 -9.19 13.62
CA GLY A 119 32.05 -9.18 15.07
C GLY A 119 30.71 -8.58 15.51
N LEU A 120 29.92 -8.05 14.57
CA LEU A 120 28.59 -7.49 14.80
C LEU A 120 27.54 -8.59 15.00
N TYR A 121 26.34 -8.23 15.47
CA TYR A 121 25.28 -9.23 15.65
C TYR A 121 24.80 -9.85 14.33
N THR A 122 24.29 -11.08 14.40
CA THR A 122 23.66 -11.77 13.29
C THR A 122 22.25 -11.24 13.02
N ARG A 123 21.75 -11.52 11.82
CA ARG A 123 20.37 -11.19 11.42
C ARG A 123 19.32 -11.72 12.39
N ASP A 124 19.45 -12.96 12.84
CA ASP A 124 18.44 -13.59 13.68
C ASP A 124 18.39 -12.94 15.07
N HIS A 125 19.55 -12.61 15.62
CA HIS A 125 19.64 -11.87 16.88
C HIS A 125 19.06 -10.45 16.75
N PHE A 126 19.36 -9.75 15.66
CA PHE A 126 18.81 -8.43 15.38
C PHE A 126 17.28 -8.42 15.32
N VAL A 127 16.68 -9.40 14.62
CA VAL A 127 15.22 -9.51 14.52
C VAL A 127 14.61 -9.83 15.89
N ALA A 128 15.23 -10.71 16.68
CA ALA A 128 14.77 -11.01 18.03
C ALA A 128 14.81 -9.79 18.97
N GLU A 129 15.87 -8.97 18.92
CA GLU A 129 15.96 -7.74 19.70
C GLU A 129 14.97 -6.68 19.23
N LEU A 130 14.73 -6.58 17.92
CA LEU A 130 13.70 -5.70 17.37
C LEU A 130 12.30 -6.12 17.81
N GLU A 131 12.00 -7.42 17.84
CA GLU A 131 10.72 -7.95 18.35
C GLU A 131 10.51 -7.54 19.82
N LYS A 132 11.52 -7.75 20.68
CA LYS A 132 11.48 -7.31 22.08
C LYS A 132 11.34 -5.79 22.23
N ALA A 133 11.96 -5.01 21.33
CA ALA A 133 11.86 -3.55 21.37
C ALA A 133 10.47 -3.06 20.97
N VAL A 134 9.85 -3.67 19.95
CA VAL A 134 8.47 -3.36 19.55
C VAL A 134 7.48 -3.72 20.65
N ASP A 135 7.63 -4.89 21.27
CA ASP A 135 6.79 -5.33 22.40
C ASP A 135 6.88 -4.36 23.59
N ARG A 136 8.09 -3.92 23.94
CA ARG A 136 8.32 -2.89 24.97
C ARG A 136 7.61 -1.57 24.66
N VAL A 137 7.74 -1.06 23.41
CA VAL A 137 7.06 0.19 23.01
C VAL A 137 5.53 0.04 23.07
N GLN A 138 4.99 -1.10 22.64
CA GLN A 138 3.54 -1.37 22.73
C GLN A 138 3.05 -1.43 24.18
N GLY A 139 3.81 -2.07 25.08
CA GLY A 139 3.52 -2.09 26.51
C GLY A 139 3.47 -0.69 27.13
N CYS A 140 4.40 0.19 26.74
CA CYS A 140 4.40 1.60 27.18
C CYS A 140 3.19 2.38 26.64
N LEU A 141 2.80 2.16 25.38
CA LEU A 141 1.63 2.81 24.76
C LEU A 141 0.31 2.34 25.38
N ALA A 142 0.19 1.05 25.71
CA ALA A 142 -1.04 0.46 26.26
C ALA A 142 -1.29 0.83 27.73
N THR A 143 -0.23 1.01 28.52
CA THR A 143 -0.33 1.33 29.96
C THR A 143 -0.52 2.82 30.26
N GLY A 144 -0.53 3.68 29.23
CA GLY A 144 -0.70 5.14 29.38
C GLY A 144 0.43 5.83 30.15
N THR A 145 1.55 5.13 30.38
CA THR A 145 2.71 5.63 31.15
C THR A 145 3.62 6.54 30.33
N CYS A 146 3.24 6.88 29.10
CA CYS A 146 3.92 7.89 28.28
C CYS A 146 3.83 9.28 28.93
N ARG A 147 4.71 9.57 29.88
CA ARG A 147 5.00 10.95 30.29
C ARG A 147 5.66 11.64 29.10
N ALA A 148 4.84 12.35 28.34
CA ALA A 148 5.32 13.34 27.40
C ALA A 148 6.25 14.29 28.16
N GLY A 149 7.51 14.34 27.74
CA GLY A 149 8.44 15.39 28.17
C GLY A 149 7.89 16.75 27.72
N ALA A 150 7.16 17.42 28.61
CA ALA A 150 6.81 18.81 28.52
C ALA A 150 7.35 19.51 29.77
N ALA A 151 8.38 20.33 29.56
CA ALA A 151 8.75 21.36 30.50
C ALA A 151 7.60 22.38 30.59
N SER A 152 7.04 22.59 31.80
CA SER A 152 6.89 23.91 32.43
C SER A 152 5.86 23.89 33.58
N ARG A 153 6.34 24.30 34.76
CA ARG A 153 5.70 25.19 35.76
C ARG A 153 4.18 25.20 35.85
N ASN A 154 3.64 24.53 36.87
CA ASN A 154 3.02 25.14 38.06
C ASN A 154 2.29 24.06 38.86
N GLY A 155 2.37 24.16 40.18
CA GLY A 155 1.87 23.14 41.10
C GLY A 155 0.36 23.03 41.10
N GLU A 156 -0.12 21.79 41.18
CA GLU A 156 -1.08 21.35 42.20
C GLU A 156 -1.19 19.82 42.12
N ALA A 157 -0.91 19.17 43.24
CA ALA A 157 -1.00 17.73 43.40
C ALA A 157 -2.43 17.37 43.81
N VAL A 158 -3.11 16.55 43.00
CA VAL A 158 -4.32 15.85 43.44
C VAL A 158 -4.01 14.37 43.60
N ALA A 159 -3.94 13.96 44.86
CA ALA A 159 -3.80 12.57 45.28
C ALA A 159 -5.11 11.80 45.07
N VAL A 160 -5.03 10.59 44.52
CA VAL A 160 -6.07 9.57 44.67
C VAL A 160 -5.42 8.27 45.11
N GLN A 161 -6.02 7.67 46.14
CA GLN A 161 -5.48 6.68 47.06
C GLN A 161 -5.21 5.29 46.47
N ARG A 162 -4.14 4.67 47.01
CA ARG A 162 -3.79 3.25 46.91
C ARG A 162 -4.76 2.35 47.69
N GLY A 163 -5.21 1.26 47.06
CA GLY A 163 -5.68 0.03 47.71
C GLY A 163 -4.77 -1.14 47.35
N ARG A 164 -4.39 -1.95 48.36
CA ARG A 164 -3.32 -2.98 48.36
C ARG A 164 -3.73 -4.31 47.70
N ALA A 165 -2.84 -4.91 46.90
CA ALA A 165 -2.35 -6.30 47.03
C ALA A 165 -1.28 -6.63 45.96
N GLY A 166 -0.13 -7.19 46.37
CA GLY A 166 0.88 -7.81 45.50
C GLY A 166 2.10 -6.94 45.15
N ALA A 167 3.06 -6.83 46.06
CA ALA A 167 4.36 -6.19 45.80
C ALA A 167 5.27 -7.14 44.97
N VAL A 168 5.61 -6.72 43.76
CA VAL A 168 6.78 -7.20 43.00
C VAL A 168 7.92 -6.20 43.26
N PRO A 169 9.18 -6.61 43.48
CA PRO A 169 10.25 -5.69 43.84
C PRO A 169 10.57 -4.77 42.66
N ALA A 170 10.59 -3.46 42.92
CA ALA A 170 11.16 -2.48 42.02
C ALA A 170 12.69 -2.64 41.99
N CYS A 171 13.23 -3.01 40.83
CA CYS A 171 14.65 -2.90 40.51
C CYS A 171 14.77 -1.88 39.38
N GLU A 172 15.33 -0.70 39.71
CA GLU A 172 15.47 0.43 38.80
C GLU A 172 16.71 0.28 37.92
N ALA A 173 16.48 0.21 36.62
CA ALA A 173 17.10 1.08 35.60
C ALA A 173 16.22 1.01 34.34
N GLU A 174 14.91 1.18 34.52
CA GLU A 174 14.02 1.42 33.38
C GLU A 174 14.42 2.77 32.80
N GLN A 175 15.38 2.77 31.87
CA GLN A 175 15.53 3.86 30.91
C GLN A 175 14.12 4.20 30.47
N ALA A 176 13.68 5.41 30.80
CA ALA A 176 12.34 5.89 30.50
C ALA A 176 12.15 5.70 28.99
N PHE A 177 11.49 4.60 28.61
CA PHE A 177 11.41 4.21 27.23
C PHE A 177 10.39 5.17 26.62
N SER A 178 10.90 6.21 26.00
CA SER A 178 10.19 6.97 24.98
C SER A 178 9.50 5.98 24.07
N GLY A 179 8.20 6.17 23.84
CA GLY A 179 7.38 5.25 23.04
C GLY A 179 7.74 5.23 21.54
N THR A 180 9.02 5.39 21.19
CA THR A 180 9.54 5.42 19.83
C THR A 180 10.85 4.63 19.71
N LEU A 181 11.08 4.03 18.54
CA LEU A 181 12.35 3.40 18.17
C LEU A 181 12.66 3.67 16.69
N GLY A 182 13.93 3.53 16.30
CA GLY A 182 14.40 3.69 14.93
C GLY A 182 15.10 2.43 14.41
N VAL A 183 14.85 2.09 13.15
CA VAL A 183 15.54 1.01 12.44
C VAL A 183 16.23 1.61 11.21
N LEU A 184 17.55 1.48 11.15
CA LEU A 184 18.38 1.90 10.03
C LEU A 184 18.82 0.66 9.25
N TYR A 185 18.90 0.80 7.93
CA TYR A 185 19.41 -0.20 7.00
C TYR A 185 20.51 0.45 6.17
N VAL A 186 21.68 -0.16 6.15
CA VAL A 186 22.87 0.33 5.45
C VAL A 186 23.21 -0.68 4.36
N ASP A 187 23.43 -0.20 3.15
CA ASP A 187 23.80 -1.03 2.01
C ASP A 187 24.94 -0.34 1.25
N LEU A 188 26.05 -1.05 1.08
CA LEU A 188 27.22 -0.51 0.39
C LEU A 188 26.92 -0.33 -1.11
N ASP A 189 27.37 0.79 -1.66
CA ASP A 189 27.11 1.13 -3.06
C ASP A 189 28.13 0.44 -3.97
N ASN A 190 27.64 -0.18 -5.04
CA ASN A 190 28.46 -0.87 -6.06
C ASN A 190 29.41 -1.95 -5.50
N PHE A 191 29.11 -2.54 -4.34
CA PHE A 191 30.00 -3.52 -3.71
C PHE A 191 30.22 -4.79 -4.55
N LEU A 192 29.21 -5.22 -5.32
CA LEU A 192 29.38 -6.33 -6.26
C LEU A 192 30.51 -6.08 -7.26
N TRP A 193 30.62 -4.87 -7.80
CA TRP A 193 31.68 -4.49 -8.72
C TRP A 193 33.06 -4.52 -8.04
N VAL A 194 33.14 -4.16 -6.76
CA VAL A 194 34.38 -4.25 -5.97
C VAL A 194 34.82 -5.71 -5.85
N ASN A 195 33.89 -6.61 -5.53
CA ASN A 195 34.19 -8.05 -5.46
C ASN A 195 34.59 -8.64 -6.82
N GLU A 196 33.93 -8.23 -7.90
CA GLU A 196 34.24 -8.70 -9.26
C GLU A 196 35.61 -8.21 -9.74
N ARG A 197 36.04 -7.00 -9.34
CA ARG A 197 37.30 -6.40 -9.80
C ARG A 197 38.51 -6.76 -8.92
N TYR A 198 38.35 -6.71 -7.60
CA TYR A 198 39.45 -6.86 -6.63
C TYR A 198 39.39 -8.18 -5.86
N GLY A 199 38.32 -8.97 -6.02
CA GLY A 199 38.14 -10.26 -5.38
C GLY A 199 37.42 -10.21 -4.03
N PHE A 200 36.96 -11.38 -3.59
CA PHE A 200 36.16 -11.52 -2.37
C PHE A 200 36.95 -11.30 -1.07
N LEU A 201 38.27 -11.57 -1.06
CA LEU A 201 39.10 -11.36 0.13
C LEU A 201 39.22 -9.87 0.46
N THR A 202 39.55 -9.05 -0.54
CA THR A 202 39.55 -7.58 -0.40
C THR A 202 38.16 -7.05 -0.05
N GLY A 203 37.10 -7.65 -0.60
CA GLY A 203 35.72 -7.34 -0.20
C GLY A 203 35.43 -7.64 1.26
N ASP A 204 35.89 -8.78 1.76
CA ASP A 204 35.72 -9.19 3.16
C ASP A 204 36.49 -8.24 4.11
N ASP A 205 37.68 -7.78 3.73
CA ASP A 205 38.45 -6.78 4.49
C ASP A 205 37.71 -5.43 4.56
N ILE A 206 37.11 -4.98 3.46
CA ILE A 206 36.29 -3.76 3.42
C ILE A 206 35.09 -3.90 4.35
N VAL A 207 34.40 -5.04 4.31
CA VAL A 207 33.23 -5.30 5.15
C VAL A 207 33.61 -5.37 6.63
N ALA A 208 34.74 -6.00 6.97
CA ALA A 208 35.27 -6.03 8.33
C ALA A 208 35.57 -4.62 8.85
N GLU A 209 36.18 -3.76 8.01
CA GLU A 209 36.46 -2.37 8.38
C GLU A 209 35.19 -1.53 8.56
N VAL A 210 34.21 -1.69 7.67
CA VAL A 210 32.89 -1.06 7.83
C VAL A 210 32.24 -1.53 9.14
N GLY A 211 32.37 -2.81 9.48
CA GLY A 211 31.90 -3.37 10.75
C GLY A 211 32.53 -2.67 11.96
N ARG A 212 33.86 -2.50 11.96
CA ARG A 212 34.60 -1.75 13.00
C ARG A 212 34.16 -0.29 13.09
N LEU A 213 33.95 0.37 11.96
CA LEU A 213 33.46 1.75 11.93
C LEU A 213 32.05 1.86 12.51
N LEU A 214 31.15 0.93 12.19
CA LEU A 214 29.79 0.91 12.74
C LEU A 214 29.80 0.70 14.25
N ASP A 215 30.64 -0.19 14.78
CA ASP A 215 30.79 -0.41 16.21
C ASP A 215 31.34 0.82 16.95
N LEU A 216 32.24 1.57 16.30
CA LEU A 216 32.81 2.80 16.84
C LEU A 216 31.84 4.00 16.82
N VAL A 217 31.07 4.14 15.73
CA VAL A 217 30.19 5.29 15.49
C VAL A 217 28.85 5.13 16.21
N CYS A 218 28.33 3.92 16.33
CA CYS A 218 27.03 3.68 16.92
C CYS A 218 27.11 3.74 18.47
N PRO A 219 26.13 4.36 19.14
CA PRO A 219 26.09 4.37 20.60
C PRO A 219 25.94 2.96 21.20
N LYS A 220 26.52 2.71 22.39
CA LYS A 220 26.53 1.39 23.04
C LYS A 220 25.15 0.76 23.31
N TYR A 221 24.10 1.58 23.42
CA TYR A 221 22.74 1.10 23.64
C TYR A 221 22.02 0.69 22.33
N THR A 222 22.70 0.80 21.18
CA THR A 222 22.16 0.39 19.88
C THR A 222 22.57 -1.03 19.53
N THR A 223 21.70 -1.74 18.80
CA THR A 223 22.02 -3.09 18.31
C THR A 223 22.45 -2.99 16.86
N VAL A 224 23.73 -3.23 16.57
CA VAL A 224 24.32 -3.20 15.22
C VAL A 224 24.49 -4.62 14.72
N ALA A 225 24.00 -4.92 13.53
CA ALA A 225 24.03 -6.26 12.96
C ALA A 225 24.42 -6.28 11.49
N ARG A 226 25.10 -7.35 11.08
CA ARG A 226 25.28 -7.70 9.66
C ARG A 226 24.14 -8.61 9.23
N LEU A 227 23.41 -8.19 8.20
CA LEU A 227 22.23 -8.93 7.72
C LEU A 227 22.58 -9.97 6.67
N ALA A 228 23.28 -9.56 5.61
CA ALA A 228 23.73 -10.41 4.52
C ALA A 228 24.75 -9.66 3.65
N ASN A 229 25.88 -10.30 3.33
CA ASN A 229 26.93 -9.76 2.44
C ASN A 229 27.38 -8.34 2.84
N ASP A 230 26.93 -7.34 2.09
CA ASP A 230 27.25 -5.91 2.15
C ASP A 230 26.21 -5.06 2.88
N LYS A 231 25.28 -5.71 3.60
CA LYS A 231 24.12 -5.07 4.23
C LYS A 231 24.18 -5.17 5.73
N PHE A 232 23.96 -4.04 6.38
CA PHE A 232 23.96 -3.88 7.83
C PHE A 232 22.64 -3.27 8.29
N ALA A 233 22.32 -3.44 9.57
CA ALA A 233 21.20 -2.78 10.21
C ALA A 233 21.57 -2.29 11.60
N VAL A 234 20.94 -1.19 12.00
CA VAL A 234 21.11 -0.58 13.33
C VAL A 234 19.74 -0.36 13.94
N LEU A 235 19.54 -0.90 15.14
CA LEU A 235 18.37 -0.65 15.98
C LEU A 235 18.74 0.43 16.99
N VAL A 236 17.99 1.53 16.98
CA VAL A 236 18.17 2.67 17.88
C VAL A 236 16.94 2.77 18.78
N PRO A 237 17.01 2.29 20.03
CA PRO A 237 16.00 2.56 21.04
C PRO A 237 15.82 4.07 21.28
N ASP A 238 14.61 4.52 21.60
CA ASP A 238 14.30 5.93 21.89
C ASP A 238 14.79 6.92 20.81
N ALA A 239 14.44 6.65 19.56
CA ALA A 239 14.93 7.45 18.44
C ALA A 239 13.80 8.21 17.74
N LYS A 240 13.89 9.54 17.77
CA LYS A 240 13.10 10.45 16.93
C LYS A 240 13.66 10.48 15.49
N PRO A 241 12.86 10.83 14.47
CA PRO A 241 13.31 10.85 13.07
C PRO A 241 14.58 11.67 12.81
N ARG A 242 14.71 12.83 13.48
CA ARG A 242 15.92 13.67 13.36
C ARG A 242 17.19 12.97 13.87
N ALA A 243 17.09 12.21 14.96
CA ALA A 243 18.22 11.47 15.52
C ALA A 243 18.63 10.31 14.60
N CYS A 244 17.65 9.59 14.03
CA CYS A 244 17.90 8.55 13.03
C CYS A 244 18.59 9.11 11.78
N PHE A 245 18.13 10.27 11.28
CA PHE A 245 18.76 10.93 10.14
C PHE A 245 20.21 11.34 10.44
N GLN A 246 20.46 11.97 11.59
CA GLN A 246 21.80 12.38 12.00
C GLN A 246 22.76 11.18 12.12
N LEU A 247 22.35 10.12 12.82
CA LEU A 247 23.17 8.90 12.93
C LEU A 247 23.43 8.27 11.57
N SER A 248 22.42 8.23 10.70
CA SER A 248 22.56 7.72 9.32
C SER A 248 23.58 8.53 8.51
N GLU A 249 23.60 9.86 8.65
CA GLU A 249 24.57 10.73 7.97
C GLU A 249 25.98 10.57 8.53
N VAL A 250 26.14 10.36 9.85
CA VAL A 250 27.44 10.06 10.45
C VAL A 250 27.96 8.71 9.93
N ILE A 251 27.12 7.67 9.89
CA ILE A 251 27.48 6.37 9.31
C ILE A 251 27.88 6.52 7.84
N ARG A 252 27.05 7.17 7.03
CA ARG A 252 27.30 7.37 5.60
C ARG A 252 28.60 8.13 5.35
N SER A 253 28.80 9.25 6.04
CA SER A 253 29.99 10.08 5.90
C SER A 253 31.25 9.42 6.46
N GLY A 254 31.12 8.57 7.47
CA GLY A 254 32.20 7.72 7.98
C GLY A 254 32.65 6.70 6.94
N ILE A 255 31.71 5.95 6.36
CA ILE A 255 32.01 4.96 5.31
C ILE A 255 32.66 5.63 4.09
N ALA A 256 32.15 6.79 3.66
CA ALA A 256 32.69 7.52 2.50
C ALA A 256 34.13 8.04 2.69
N LYS A 257 34.64 8.09 3.93
CA LYS A 257 36.03 8.47 4.25
C LYS A 257 36.98 7.28 4.28
N LEU A 258 36.48 6.05 4.25
CA LEU A 258 37.31 4.86 4.20
C LEU A 258 37.98 4.77 2.82
N SER A 259 39.29 4.57 2.83
CA SER A 259 40.09 4.32 1.64
C SER A 259 40.93 3.08 1.87
N PHE A 260 40.89 2.16 0.90
CA PHE A 260 41.65 0.93 0.92
C PHE A 260 42.66 0.95 -0.22
N VAL A 261 43.80 0.30 -0.05
CA VAL A 261 44.79 0.13 -1.11
C VAL A 261 44.84 -1.35 -1.42
N ASP A 262 44.67 -1.71 -2.69
CA ASP A 262 44.81 -3.09 -3.13
C ASP A 262 46.29 -3.47 -3.27
N ASP A 263 46.70 -4.55 -2.60
CA ASP A 263 48.12 -4.96 -2.55
C ASP A 263 48.69 -5.38 -3.91
N ILE A 264 47.84 -5.72 -4.88
CA ILE A 264 48.25 -6.25 -6.20
C ILE A 264 48.27 -5.13 -7.24
N THR A 265 47.20 -4.35 -7.33
CA THR A 265 47.02 -3.30 -8.34
C THR A 265 47.50 -1.93 -7.88
N ASN A 266 47.70 -1.75 -6.58
CA ASN A 266 48.01 -0.46 -5.94
C ASN A 266 46.93 0.62 -6.19
N ASP A 267 45.72 0.19 -6.58
CA ASP A 267 44.57 1.06 -6.78
C ASP A 267 44.02 1.51 -5.41
N ILE A 268 43.59 2.78 -5.33
CA ILE A 268 42.86 3.30 -4.16
C ILE A 268 41.37 3.00 -4.33
N ILE A 269 40.84 2.15 -3.47
CA ILE A 269 39.42 1.77 -3.44
C ILE A 269 38.70 2.68 -2.44
N THR A 270 37.71 3.42 -2.93
CA THR A 270 36.77 4.20 -2.11
C THR A 270 35.38 3.62 -2.22
N ILE A 271 34.69 3.47 -1.09
CA ILE A 271 33.32 2.94 -1.06
C ILE A 271 32.36 3.95 -0.44
N THR A 272 31.13 3.99 -0.94
CA THR A 272 30.04 4.77 -0.36
C THR A 272 28.93 3.86 0.11
N ALA A 273 28.01 4.38 0.92
CA ALA A 273 26.84 3.64 1.37
C ALA A 273 25.57 4.45 1.17
N SER A 274 24.48 3.75 0.88
CA SER A 274 23.14 4.29 0.92
C SER A 274 22.45 3.81 2.19
N VAL A 275 21.88 4.74 2.97
CA VAL A 275 21.29 4.44 4.27
C VAL A 275 19.80 4.81 4.27
N GLY A 276 18.96 3.88 4.72
CA GLY A 276 17.52 4.05 4.81
C GLY A 276 17.07 3.86 6.25
N PHE A 277 16.16 4.69 6.75
CA PHE A 277 15.66 4.55 8.12
C PHE A 277 14.14 4.64 8.22
N VAL A 278 13.59 3.99 9.24
CA VAL A 278 12.18 4.03 9.61
C VAL A 278 12.04 4.18 11.11
N ASN A 279 11.06 4.97 11.57
CA ASN A 279 10.75 5.15 12.98
C ASN A 279 9.46 4.43 13.31
N TYR A 280 9.38 3.76 14.45
CA TYR A 280 8.14 3.19 15.00
C TYR A 280 7.66 4.09 16.15
N PRO A 281 6.36 4.40 16.27
CA PRO A 281 5.22 3.86 15.53
C PRO A 281 4.94 4.53 14.17
N GLN A 282 5.54 5.68 13.87
CA GLN A 282 5.22 6.52 12.69
C GLN A 282 5.32 5.81 11.34
N GLY A 283 6.18 4.80 11.25
CA GLY A 283 6.43 4.01 10.05
C GLY A 283 5.47 2.84 9.86
N LEU A 284 4.49 2.63 10.76
CA LEU A 284 3.38 1.69 10.56
C LEU A 284 2.05 2.43 10.43
N GLU A 285 1.12 1.82 9.69
CA GLU A 285 -0.21 2.39 9.43
C GLU A 285 -1.32 1.47 9.96
N GLY A 286 -2.33 2.03 10.62
CA GLY A 286 -3.62 1.41 10.95
C GLY A 286 -3.58 -0.10 11.26
N GLY A 287 -3.96 -0.93 10.29
CA GLY A 287 -4.02 -2.39 10.44
C GLY A 287 -2.67 -3.09 10.69
N GLN A 288 -1.56 -2.44 10.38
CA GLN A 288 -0.21 -2.98 10.61
C GLN A 288 0.12 -3.09 12.11
N PHE A 289 -0.48 -2.23 12.94
CA PHE A 289 -0.35 -2.32 14.41
C PHE A 289 -1.03 -3.54 15.01
N ARG A 290 -1.98 -4.16 14.29
CA ARG A 290 -2.72 -5.36 14.75
C ARG A 290 -2.02 -6.68 14.39
N ARG A 291 -0.95 -6.62 13.60
CA ARG A 291 -0.18 -7.82 13.22
C ARG A 291 0.66 -8.33 14.40
N PRO A 292 1.04 -9.62 14.41
CA PRO A 292 1.98 -10.14 15.41
C PRO A 292 3.28 -9.33 15.46
N VAL A 293 3.88 -9.19 16.64
CA VAL A 293 5.12 -8.41 16.85
C VAL A 293 6.23 -8.85 15.89
N ALA A 294 6.38 -10.16 15.67
CA ALA A 294 7.32 -10.73 14.71
C ALA A 294 7.10 -10.24 13.26
N GLU A 295 5.85 -10.07 12.83
CA GLU A 295 5.55 -9.49 11.52
C GLU A 295 5.85 -8.00 11.49
N GLN A 296 5.51 -7.26 12.56
CA GLN A 296 5.80 -5.82 12.64
C GLN A 296 7.30 -5.55 12.54
N ALA A 297 8.13 -6.32 13.25
CA ALA A 297 9.59 -6.24 13.19
C ALA A 297 10.11 -6.48 11.75
N ARG A 298 9.64 -7.54 11.08
CA ARG A 298 10.00 -7.83 9.70
C ARG A 298 9.55 -6.73 8.73
N MET A 299 8.39 -6.13 8.96
CA MET A 299 7.88 -5.00 8.17
C MET A 299 8.77 -3.76 8.31
N LEU A 300 9.23 -3.43 9.51
CA LEU A 300 10.14 -2.30 9.73
C LEU A 300 11.46 -2.49 8.96
N VAL A 301 12.05 -3.69 9.01
CA VAL A 301 13.25 -4.00 8.23
C VAL A 301 12.99 -3.89 6.72
N ARG A 302 11.84 -4.38 6.24
CA ARG A 302 11.45 -4.27 4.83
C ARG A 302 11.27 -2.81 4.39
N LYS A 303 10.66 -1.97 5.24
CA LYS A 303 10.45 -0.54 4.99
C LYS A 303 11.77 0.24 4.97
N ALA A 304 12.66 -0.02 5.92
CA ALA A 304 14.02 0.55 5.92
C ALA A 304 14.80 0.15 4.65
N ARG A 305 14.70 -1.11 4.22
CA ARG A 305 15.30 -1.58 2.96
C ARG A 305 14.69 -0.90 1.72
N LYS A 306 13.38 -0.65 1.69
CA LYS A 306 12.74 0.13 0.60
C LYS A 306 13.30 1.55 0.55
N ALA A 307 13.51 2.20 1.70
CA ALA A 307 14.12 3.52 1.77
C ALA A 307 15.56 3.54 1.20
N VAL A 308 16.35 2.49 1.44
CA VAL A 308 17.67 2.32 0.80
C VAL A 308 17.56 2.18 -0.72
N SER A 309 16.61 1.38 -1.21
CA SER A 309 16.39 1.24 -2.66
C SER A 309 16.12 2.61 -3.30
N VAL A 310 15.24 3.40 -2.71
CA VAL A 310 14.91 4.77 -3.17
C VAL A 310 16.13 5.69 -3.07
N ALA A 311 16.94 5.58 -2.03
CA ALA A 311 18.20 6.32 -1.90
C ALA A 311 19.18 5.98 -3.05
N LYS A 312 19.31 4.69 -3.38
CA LYS A 312 20.15 4.22 -4.49
C LYS A 312 19.65 4.74 -5.82
N ASP A 313 18.34 4.65 -6.08
CA ASP A 313 17.72 5.19 -7.28
C ASP A 313 17.98 6.68 -7.41
N LEU A 314 17.90 7.43 -6.30
CA LEU A 314 18.10 8.87 -6.28
C LEU A 314 19.52 9.35 -6.61
N GLY A 315 20.49 8.44 -6.68
CA GLY A 315 21.88 8.71 -7.07
C GLY A 315 22.91 8.25 -6.04
N ARG A 316 22.57 7.25 -5.19
CA ARG A 316 23.45 6.61 -4.20
C ARG A 316 24.09 7.60 -3.21
N ASN A 317 24.96 7.10 -2.32
CA ASN A 317 25.69 7.86 -1.30
C ASN A 317 24.83 8.89 -0.55
N ARG A 318 23.67 8.48 -0.04
CA ARG A 318 22.75 9.38 0.68
C ARG A 318 21.92 8.66 1.73
N VAL A 319 21.37 9.45 2.63
CA VAL A 319 20.38 9.01 3.61
C VAL A 319 18.98 9.30 3.10
N PHE A 320 18.05 8.36 3.31
CA PHE A 320 16.65 8.56 2.97
C PHE A 320 15.70 7.96 4.03
N GLY A 321 14.71 8.72 4.47
CA GLY A 321 13.71 8.25 5.43
C GLY A 321 12.54 7.54 4.73
N TYR A 322 11.97 6.51 5.34
CA TYR A 322 10.78 5.85 4.80
C TYR A 322 9.58 6.80 4.69
N ALA A 323 9.37 7.66 5.70
CA ALA A 323 8.29 8.66 5.70
C ALA A 323 8.42 9.69 4.57
N ASP A 324 9.64 9.88 4.06
CA ASP A 324 9.96 10.83 3.00
C ASP A 324 9.75 10.26 1.58
N ILE A 325 9.52 8.94 1.44
CA ILE A 325 9.38 8.28 0.12
C ILE A 325 8.19 8.83 -0.63
N LEU A 326 7.06 8.95 0.05
CA LEU A 326 5.85 9.45 -0.57
C LEU A 326 6.02 10.91 -1.00
N ASP A 327 6.66 11.75 -0.17
CA ASP A 327 6.77 13.19 -0.46
C ASP A 327 7.75 13.50 -1.61
N LYS A 328 8.92 12.85 -1.64
CA LYS A 328 10.04 13.24 -2.53
C LYS A 328 10.85 12.07 -3.11
N GLY A 329 10.41 10.83 -2.87
CA GLY A 329 11.11 9.61 -3.32
C GLY A 329 10.59 9.02 -4.63
N GLY A 330 9.45 9.50 -5.14
CA GLY A 330 8.82 8.96 -6.34
C GLY A 330 9.51 9.40 -7.63
N ARG A 331 9.45 8.53 -8.64
CA ARG A 331 9.98 8.79 -9.98
C ARG A 331 9.09 8.21 -11.06
N VAL A 332 9.17 8.79 -12.25
CA VAL A 332 8.59 8.21 -13.47
C VAL A 332 9.47 7.06 -13.94
N LEU A 333 8.90 5.88 -14.09
CA LEU A 333 9.56 4.69 -14.61
C LEU A 333 9.49 4.68 -16.14
N ASP A 334 8.28 4.86 -16.67
CA ASP A 334 7.97 4.80 -18.08
C ASP A 334 6.76 5.68 -18.41
N THR A 335 6.70 6.14 -19.65
CA THR A 335 5.54 6.85 -20.19
C THR A 335 4.64 5.86 -20.88
N LEU A 336 3.40 5.76 -20.42
CA LEU A 336 2.40 4.83 -20.94
C LEU A 336 1.48 5.54 -21.94
N PRO A 337 0.79 4.80 -22.83
CA PRO A 337 -0.25 5.35 -23.69
C PRO A 337 -1.39 6.00 -22.89
N MET A 338 -2.21 6.84 -23.54
CA MET A 338 -3.42 7.45 -22.95
C MET A 338 -3.16 8.38 -21.74
N ASN A 339 -2.16 9.25 -21.84
CA ASN A 339 -1.81 10.21 -20.77
C ASN A 339 -1.52 9.53 -19.42
N ARG A 340 -0.95 8.33 -19.44
CA ARG A 340 -0.55 7.61 -18.23
C ARG A 340 0.97 7.57 -18.11
N VAL A 341 1.45 7.46 -16.88
CA VAL A 341 2.86 7.24 -16.58
C VAL A 341 2.98 6.18 -15.50
N GLY A 342 3.88 5.24 -15.68
CA GLY A 342 4.26 4.33 -14.61
C GLY A 342 5.17 5.06 -13.63
N VAL A 343 4.89 4.89 -12.34
CA VAL A 343 5.64 5.55 -11.27
C VAL A 343 6.17 4.54 -10.26
N SER A 344 7.31 4.87 -9.65
CA SER A 344 8.00 4.00 -8.69
C SER A 344 7.36 3.93 -7.30
N LEU A 345 6.32 4.72 -7.06
CA LEU A 345 5.56 4.71 -5.81
C LEU A 345 4.53 3.58 -5.86
N GLY A 346 4.43 2.77 -4.81
CA GLY A 346 3.44 1.70 -4.67
C GLY A 346 2.88 1.64 -3.25
N GLU A 347 1.99 0.68 -2.99
CA GLU A 347 1.39 0.47 -1.66
C GLU A 347 2.47 0.29 -0.57
N SER A 348 3.58 -0.37 -0.92
CA SER A 348 4.73 -0.56 -0.02
C SER A 348 5.39 0.75 0.44
N SER A 349 5.13 1.85 -0.25
CA SER A 349 5.65 3.20 0.01
C SER A 349 4.60 4.15 0.60
N GLY A 350 3.41 3.65 0.93
CA GLY A 350 2.29 4.45 1.43
C GLY A 350 1.48 5.17 0.34
N ALA A 351 1.68 4.80 -0.93
CA ALA A 351 0.96 5.37 -2.05
C ALA A 351 -0.51 4.94 -2.03
N ARG A 352 -1.42 5.86 -2.34
CA ARG A 352 -2.87 5.62 -2.41
C ARG A 352 -3.44 6.23 -3.68
N VAL A 353 -4.45 5.55 -4.23
CA VAL A 353 -5.21 6.06 -5.38
C VAL A 353 -5.77 7.44 -5.05
N GLY A 354 -5.71 8.36 -6.00
CA GLY A 354 -6.17 9.75 -5.87
C GLY A 354 -5.13 10.75 -5.33
N GLN A 355 -3.95 10.29 -4.90
CA GLN A 355 -2.88 11.21 -4.49
C GLN A 355 -2.27 11.94 -5.71
N ARG A 356 -2.09 13.25 -5.57
CA ARG A 356 -1.57 14.15 -6.61
C ARG A 356 -0.08 14.41 -6.43
N PHE A 357 0.64 14.43 -7.55
CA PHE A 357 2.08 14.63 -7.60
C PHE A 357 2.47 15.60 -8.70
N LEU A 358 3.45 16.46 -8.41
CA LEU A 358 4.14 17.26 -9.42
C LEU A 358 5.30 16.46 -9.99
N VAL A 359 5.36 16.38 -11.32
CA VAL A 359 6.47 15.82 -12.07
C VAL A 359 7.48 16.93 -12.37
N ARG A 360 8.73 16.74 -11.98
CA ARG A 360 9.82 17.70 -12.17
C ARG A 360 11.00 17.03 -12.87
N ALA A 361 11.71 17.80 -13.67
CA ALA A 361 13.00 17.35 -14.21
C ALA A 361 13.93 16.96 -13.04
N PRO A 362 14.73 15.88 -13.17
CA PRO A 362 15.69 15.53 -12.14
C PRO A 362 16.67 16.68 -11.94
N LYS A 363 16.95 17.05 -10.68
CA LYS A 363 18.05 17.99 -10.38
C LYS A 363 19.34 17.37 -10.93
N ALA A 364 19.87 17.92 -12.02
CA ALA A 364 21.17 17.53 -12.52
C ALA A 364 22.19 17.66 -11.39
N SER A 365 23.03 16.62 -11.27
CA SER A 365 24.19 16.56 -10.39
C SER A 365 24.99 17.86 -10.46
N GLN A 366 25.00 18.64 -9.38
CA GLN A 366 26.06 19.61 -9.16
C GLN A 366 27.37 18.82 -9.00
N GLY A 367 28.18 18.83 -10.06
CA GLY A 367 29.47 18.18 -10.13
C GLY A 367 30.08 18.33 -11.53
N GLY A 368 30.70 19.48 -11.79
CA GLY A 368 31.43 19.76 -13.02
C GLY A 368 31.47 21.26 -13.32
N ALA A 369 32.67 21.84 -13.33
CA ALA A 369 32.94 23.27 -13.38
C ALA A 369 32.77 23.93 -14.78
N ASP A 370 32.70 25.27 -14.73
CA ASP A 370 32.98 26.30 -15.74
C ASP A 370 31.91 26.79 -16.74
N SER A 371 31.44 28.01 -16.44
CA SER A 371 31.04 29.14 -17.30
C SER A 371 29.87 28.92 -18.29
N VAL A 372 28.82 29.73 -18.29
CA VAL A 372 28.83 31.16 -18.66
C VAL A 372 27.79 31.96 -17.85
N GLN A 373 28.16 33.19 -17.49
CA GLN A 373 27.34 34.19 -16.84
C GLN A 373 26.04 34.50 -17.60
N GLY A 374 24.92 34.38 -16.89
CA GLY A 374 23.61 34.85 -17.32
C GLY A 374 22.61 34.56 -16.20
N GLY A 375 22.37 35.55 -15.34
CA GLY A 375 21.48 35.43 -14.19
C GLY A 375 20.07 35.07 -14.59
N GLY A 376 19.71 33.81 -14.37
CA GLY A 376 18.35 33.29 -14.47
C GLY A 376 18.29 32.05 -13.60
N TYR A 377 17.92 32.22 -12.33
CA TYR A 377 17.61 31.12 -11.44
C TYR A 377 16.39 30.41 -12.06
N HIS A 378 16.59 29.37 -12.88
CA HIS A 378 15.47 28.59 -13.40
C HIS A 378 15.00 27.65 -12.28
N PRO A 379 13.85 27.90 -11.62
CA PRO A 379 13.28 26.91 -10.72
C PRO A 379 13.06 25.62 -11.52
N ALA A 380 13.40 24.48 -10.92
CA ALA A 380 13.28 23.16 -11.56
C ALA A 380 11.94 23.04 -12.29
N LEU A 381 11.99 23.01 -13.62
CA LEU A 381 10.82 23.07 -14.49
C LEU A 381 9.84 21.97 -14.09
N VAL A 382 8.67 22.36 -13.61
CA VAL A 382 7.57 21.42 -13.37
C VAL A 382 7.02 21.02 -14.73
N LYS A 383 7.13 19.74 -15.06
CA LYS A 383 6.75 19.20 -16.36
C LYS A 383 5.27 18.86 -16.43
N ALA A 384 4.71 18.35 -15.34
CA ALA A 384 3.34 17.88 -15.31
C ALA A 384 2.81 17.78 -13.89
N GLU A 385 1.50 17.67 -13.80
CA GLU A 385 0.80 17.21 -12.61
C GLU A 385 0.15 15.86 -12.93
N VAL A 386 0.33 14.88 -12.04
CA VAL A 386 -0.17 13.50 -12.20
C VAL A 386 -0.95 13.08 -10.95
N VAL A 387 -1.92 12.19 -11.12
CA VAL A 387 -2.68 11.57 -10.03
C VAL A 387 -2.54 10.06 -10.09
N LEU A 388 -2.33 9.40 -8.96
CA LEU A 388 -2.26 7.93 -8.92
C LEU A 388 -3.64 7.34 -9.23
N ALA A 389 -3.75 6.61 -10.34
CA ALA A 389 -4.98 5.96 -10.77
C ALA A 389 -5.04 4.50 -10.30
N GLU A 390 -3.94 3.77 -10.43
CA GLU A 390 -3.84 2.36 -10.02
C GLU A 390 -2.59 2.20 -9.16
N VAL A 391 -2.72 1.62 -7.97
CA VAL A 391 -1.60 1.38 -7.06
C VAL A 391 -1.36 -0.11 -6.93
N HIS A 392 -0.17 -0.58 -7.31
CA HIS A 392 0.28 -1.95 -7.05
C HIS A 392 1.26 -1.98 -5.87
N ALA A 393 1.74 -3.19 -5.55
CA ALA A 393 2.60 -3.41 -4.39
C ALA A 393 3.87 -2.53 -4.38
N ASP A 394 4.54 -2.38 -5.53
CA ASP A 394 5.85 -1.69 -5.63
C ASP A 394 5.93 -0.57 -6.67
N SER A 395 4.92 -0.44 -7.53
CA SER A 395 4.77 0.60 -8.56
C SER A 395 3.30 0.98 -8.71
N SER A 396 3.02 2.10 -9.37
CA SER A 396 1.67 2.56 -9.65
C SER A 396 1.57 3.10 -11.07
N VAL A 397 0.35 3.17 -11.60
CA VAL A 397 0.03 3.89 -12.82
C VAL A 397 -0.62 5.21 -12.41
N ALA A 398 -0.06 6.32 -12.89
CA ALA A 398 -0.58 7.65 -12.67
C ALA A 398 -1.14 8.23 -13.97
N GLU A 399 -2.23 8.98 -13.87
CA GLU A 399 -2.81 9.74 -14.98
C GLU A 399 -2.31 11.18 -14.95
N ILE A 400 -1.92 11.70 -16.11
CA ILE A 400 -1.47 13.08 -16.27
C ILE A 400 -2.69 13.99 -16.27
N LEU A 401 -2.82 14.79 -15.22
CA LEU A 401 -3.87 15.79 -15.06
C LEU A 401 -3.58 17.06 -15.87
N HIS A 402 -2.32 17.51 -15.83
CA HIS A 402 -1.90 18.72 -16.54
C HIS A 402 -0.46 18.58 -17.04
N LEU A 403 -0.19 19.04 -18.26
CA LEU A 403 1.17 19.19 -18.80
C LEU A 403 1.55 20.66 -18.73
N GLY A 404 2.72 20.93 -18.20
CA GLY A 404 3.16 22.30 -17.97
C GLY A 404 3.61 23.06 -19.20
N ASP A 405 4.35 22.37 -20.05
CA ASP A 405 4.72 22.79 -21.38
C ASP A 405 4.58 21.58 -22.30
N ALA A 406 3.77 21.72 -23.36
CA ALA A 406 3.52 20.64 -24.32
C ALA A 406 4.77 20.26 -25.13
N GLY A 407 5.81 21.11 -25.15
CA GLY A 407 7.12 20.81 -25.75
C GLY A 407 8.06 20.00 -24.87
N VAL A 408 7.76 19.86 -23.57
CA VAL A 408 8.63 19.16 -22.61
C VAL A 408 7.98 17.86 -22.16
N ALA A 409 8.34 16.78 -22.85
CA ALA A 409 7.86 15.44 -22.53
C ALA A 409 8.32 14.99 -21.12
N ILE A 410 7.41 14.30 -20.43
CA ILE A 410 7.76 13.49 -19.27
C ILE A 410 8.70 12.38 -19.73
N ARG A 411 9.79 12.17 -19.01
CA ARG A 411 10.79 11.15 -19.32
C ARG A 411 10.97 10.20 -18.14
N PRO A 412 11.35 8.94 -18.39
CA PRO A 412 11.89 8.06 -17.37
C PRO A 412 12.97 8.77 -16.55
N GLY A 413 12.85 8.73 -15.23
CA GLY A 413 13.77 9.39 -14.29
C GLY A 413 13.33 10.77 -13.78
N ASP A 414 12.23 11.34 -14.31
CA ASP A 414 11.62 12.55 -13.72
C ASP A 414 11.15 12.29 -12.28
N GLN A 415 11.28 13.29 -11.41
CA GLN A 415 11.02 13.19 -9.98
C GLN A 415 9.59 13.60 -9.64
N LEU A 416 8.97 12.90 -8.70
CA LEU A 416 7.65 13.18 -8.18
C LEU A 416 7.76 13.91 -6.84
N LYS A 417 6.95 14.95 -6.67
CA LYS A 417 6.73 15.63 -5.38
C LYS A 417 5.25 15.57 -5.01
N LEU A 418 4.92 15.10 -3.81
CA LEU A 418 3.53 15.07 -3.34
C LEU A 418 2.97 16.49 -3.25
N VAL A 419 1.76 16.70 -3.77
CA VAL A 419 1.04 17.97 -3.63
C VAL A 419 0.32 17.96 -2.28
N SER A 420 0.75 18.82 -1.37
CA SER A 420 0.04 19.08 -0.12
C SER A 420 -1.15 20.01 -0.39
N GLY A 421 -2.24 19.89 0.38
CA GLY A 421 -3.49 20.64 0.16
C GLY A 421 -3.39 22.17 0.13
N ASP A 422 -2.25 22.75 0.54
CA ASP A 422 -2.00 24.19 0.59
C ASP A 422 -1.07 24.72 -0.53
N GLU A 423 -0.48 23.87 -1.40
CA GLU A 423 0.34 24.36 -2.53
C GLU A 423 -0.55 24.73 -3.73
N PRO A 424 -0.44 25.96 -4.29
CA PRO A 424 -1.19 26.36 -5.47
C PRO A 424 -0.81 25.48 -6.66
N GLY A 425 -1.82 24.96 -7.35
CA GLY A 425 -1.66 24.05 -8.48
C GLY A 425 -1.03 24.72 -9.70
N PHE A 426 -0.80 23.92 -10.74
CA PHE A 426 -0.10 24.32 -11.97
C PHE A 426 -0.56 25.66 -12.58
N ALA A 427 -1.85 25.99 -12.42
CA ALA A 427 -2.52 27.19 -12.94
C ALA A 427 -1.95 28.53 -12.42
N ASP A 428 -1.33 28.58 -11.23
CA ASP A 428 -0.93 29.85 -10.61
C ASP A 428 0.54 30.25 -10.89
N SER A 429 1.30 29.41 -11.59
CA SER A 429 2.78 29.52 -11.65
C SER A 429 3.38 30.09 -12.95
N GLN A 430 2.61 30.31 -14.01
CA GLN A 430 3.11 30.98 -15.22
C GLN A 430 2.64 32.44 -15.30
N GLY A 431 3.40 33.33 -14.67
CA GLY A 431 3.30 34.77 -14.88
C GLY A 431 4.03 35.22 -16.16
N GLY A 432 3.31 35.86 -17.08
CA GLY A 432 3.86 36.57 -18.26
C GLY A 432 2.76 37.36 -18.99
N ALA A 433 3.04 38.61 -19.38
CA ALA A 433 2.08 39.63 -19.81
C ALA A 433 1.35 39.36 -21.17
N PRO A 434 0.19 40.00 -21.45
CA PRO A 434 -0.76 39.57 -22.49
C PRO A 434 -0.49 40.21 -23.88
N GLY A 435 -0.48 39.42 -24.96
CA GLY A 435 -0.54 39.95 -26.33
C GLY A 435 -0.19 38.98 -27.47
N ALA A 436 -1.22 38.50 -28.18
CA ALA A 436 -1.26 37.71 -29.44
C ALA A 436 -0.99 36.18 -29.39
N PRO A 437 -1.93 35.33 -29.90
CA PRO A 437 -1.76 33.87 -29.95
C PRO A 437 -0.95 33.42 -31.19
N HIS A 438 0.09 32.60 -30.98
CA HIS A 438 0.88 32.00 -32.07
C HIS A 438 0.12 30.80 -32.69
N LYS A 439 -0.10 30.81 -34.01
CA LYS A 439 -0.73 29.71 -34.78
C LYS A 439 0.35 28.84 -35.44
N ASP A 440 0.17 27.53 -35.44
CA ASP A 440 1.04 26.55 -36.07
C ASP A 440 1.10 26.76 -37.60
N ALA A 441 2.30 26.75 -38.19
CA ALA A 441 2.52 27.08 -39.59
C ALA A 441 1.93 26.05 -40.57
N SER A 442 1.88 24.77 -40.18
CA SER A 442 1.36 23.67 -41.02
C SER A 442 -0.16 23.56 -40.91
N THR A 443 -0.67 23.45 -39.68
CA THR A 443 -2.10 23.24 -39.43
C THR A 443 -2.90 24.52 -39.34
N ARG A 444 -2.28 25.71 -39.19
CA ARG A 444 -2.92 27.02 -38.93
C ARG A 444 -3.82 27.05 -37.68
N LEU A 445 -3.64 26.11 -36.77
CA LEU A 445 -4.38 26.04 -35.50
C LEU A 445 -3.58 26.68 -34.37
N MET A 446 -4.26 27.13 -33.34
CA MET A 446 -3.62 27.56 -32.09
C MET A 446 -3.19 26.36 -31.25
N GLY A 447 -2.13 26.51 -30.46
CA GLY A 447 -1.85 25.59 -29.35
C GLY A 447 -3.01 25.60 -28.34
N TYR A 448 -3.19 24.49 -27.60
CA TYR A 448 -4.35 24.30 -26.72
C TYR A 448 -4.54 25.45 -25.71
N GLY A 449 -3.49 25.89 -25.02
CA GLY A 449 -3.58 26.99 -24.04
C GLY A 449 -4.02 28.32 -24.66
N HIS A 450 -3.48 28.65 -25.84
CA HIS A 450 -3.89 29.84 -26.59
C HIS A 450 -5.32 29.73 -27.12
N PHE A 451 -5.72 28.54 -27.58
CA PHE A 451 -7.09 28.28 -28.00
C PHE A 451 -8.08 28.46 -26.84
N VAL A 452 -7.80 27.90 -25.66
CA VAL A 452 -8.67 28.06 -24.47
C VAL A 452 -8.78 29.52 -24.07
N SER A 453 -7.68 30.28 -24.12
CA SER A 453 -7.68 31.73 -23.87
C SER A 453 -8.50 32.50 -24.90
N ALA A 454 -8.37 32.17 -26.19
CA ALA A 454 -9.15 32.77 -27.26
C ALA A 454 -10.64 32.41 -27.16
N LEU A 455 -10.95 31.14 -26.86
CA LEU A 455 -12.30 30.63 -26.65
C LEU A 455 -12.99 31.35 -25.48
N ALA A 456 -12.27 31.66 -24.41
CA ALA A 456 -12.80 32.39 -23.26
C ALA A 456 -13.32 33.78 -23.65
N SER A 457 -12.70 34.43 -24.63
CA SER A 457 -13.14 35.72 -25.16
C SER A 457 -14.23 35.56 -26.23
N ALA A 458 -14.03 34.63 -27.16
CA ALA A 458 -14.95 34.40 -28.29
C ALA A 458 -16.34 33.96 -27.85
N ARG A 459 -16.44 33.15 -26.78
CA ARG A 459 -17.73 32.68 -26.25
C ARG A 459 -18.59 33.74 -25.58
N LEU A 460 -18.06 34.95 -25.29
CA LEU A 460 -18.80 36.02 -24.62
C LEU A 460 -19.67 36.84 -25.59
N GLY A 461 -19.30 36.91 -26.86
CA GLY A 461 -19.97 37.74 -27.87
C GLY A 461 -21.31 37.19 -28.36
N PRO A 462 -21.37 35.97 -28.93
CA PRO A 462 -22.56 35.49 -29.62
C PRO A 462 -23.64 34.98 -28.67
N GLU A 463 -24.92 35.16 -29.01
CA GLU A 463 -26.04 34.61 -28.21
C GLU A 463 -26.11 33.08 -28.30
N THR A 464 -25.79 32.53 -29.47
CA THR A 464 -25.71 31.09 -29.72
C THR A 464 -24.37 30.76 -30.37
N PHE A 465 -23.79 29.61 -30.01
CA PHE A 465 -22.56 29.13 -30.66
C PHE A 465 -22.44 27.61 -30.54
N GLY A 466 -21.67 27.04 -31.46
CA GLY A 466 -21.31 25.63 -31.52
C GLY A 466 -19.83 25.41 -31.30
N LEU A 467 -19.49 24.25 -30.75
CA LEU A 467 -18.13 23.78 -30.67
C LEU A 467 -18.09 22.33 -31.17
N SER A 468 -17.06 21.97 -31.94
CA SER A 468 -16.91 20.63 -32.52
C SER A 468 -15.49 20.11 -32.27
N LEU A 469 -15.41 18.95 -31.63
CA LEU A 469 -14.18 18.18 -31.44
C LEU A 469 -14.07 17.13 -32.54
N VAL A 470 -13.01 17.21 -33.32
CA VAL A 470 -12.70 16.30 -34.42
C VAL A 470 -11.53 15.42 -33.98
N ARG A 471 -11.67 14.10 -34.05
CA ARG A 471 -10.62 13.15 -33.70
C ARG A 471 -10.33 12.21 -34.87
N VAL A 472 -9.07 12.20 -35.28
CA VAL A 472 -8.52 11.25 -36.25
C VAL A 472 -8.31 9.90 -35.56
N LEU A 473 -8.77 8.82 -36.18
CA LEU A 473 -8.71 7.47 -35.60
C LEU A 473 -7.62 6.58 -36.22
N ASP A 474 -7.24 6.83 -37.47
CA ASP A 474 -6.25 6.00 -38.15
C ASP A 474 -4.81 6.39 -37.79
N GLN A 475 -3.91 5.43 -37.94
CA GLN A 475 -2.47 5.64 -37.80
C GLN A 475 -1.84 5.77 -39.19
N PRO A 476 -0.79 6.60 -39.35
CA PRO A 476 -0.10 6.74 -40.63
C PRO A 476 0.53 5.40 -41.04
N VAL A 477 0.28 5.01 -42.29
CA VAL A 477 0.90 3.82 -42.90
C VAL A 477 2.39 4.11 -43.13
N ASP A 478 3.25 3.13 -42.84
CA ASP A 478 4.70 3.26 -42.99
C ASP A 478 5.06 3.52 -44.47
N THR A 479 5.37 4.78 -44.76
CA THR A 479 5.60 5.31 -46.12
C THR A 479 7.07 5.63 -46.37
N GLY A 480 7.96 5.33 -45.42
CA GLY A 480 9.38 5.68 -45.47
C GLY A 480 9.69 7.15 -45.11
N GLU A 481 8.66 7.98 -44.90
CA GLU A 481 8.75 9.27 -44.23
C GLU A 481 8.60 9.05 -42.71
N GLY A 482 9.24 9.88 -41.88
CA GLY A 482 9.18 9.69 -40.42
C GLY A 482 7.73 9.72 -39.93
N TYR A 483 7.38 8.85 -38.97
CA TYR A 483 6.02 8.73 -38.39
C TYR A 483 5.38 10.08 -38.04
N GLN A 484 6.19 11.01 -37.53
CA GLN A 484 5.76 12.34 -37.12
C GLN A 484 5.37 13.23 -38.31
N GLU A 485 6.11 13.17 -39.42
CA GLU A 485 5.81 13.91 -40.65
C GLU A 485 4.56 13.37 -41.33
N ALA A 486 4.37 12.04 -41.31
CA ALA A 486 3.17 11.40 -41.83
C ALA A 486 1.92 11.78 -41.01
N MET A 487 2.02 11.81 -39.68
CA MET A 487 0.94 12.26 -38.81
C MET A 487 0.63 13.75 -39.00
N ASP A 488 1.64 14.61 -39.13
CA ASP A 488 1.43 16.04 -39.35
C ASP A 488 0.76 16.33 -40.70
N ARG A 489 1.09 15.56 -41.76
CA ARG A 489 0.37 15.65 -43.05
C ARG A 489 -1.10 15.26 -42.91
N MET A 490 -1.38 14.15 -42.25
CA MET A 490 -2.73 13.66 -42.01
C MET A 490 -3.57 14.68 -41.22
N MET A 491 -3.00 15.22 -40.14
CA MET A 491 -3.62 16.28 -39.35
C MET A 491 -3.84 17.55 -40.17
N THR A 492 -2.92 17.91 -41.06
CA THR A 492 -3.05 19.09 -41.95
C THR A 492 -4.18 18.92 -42.95
N GLN A 493 -4.35 17.73 -43.53
CA GLN A 493 -5.42 17.42 -44.49
C GLN A 493 -6.80 17.44 -43.81
N VAL A 494 -6.93 16.80 -42.65
CA VAL A 494 -8.18 16.81 -41.87
C VAL A 494 -8.49 18.23 -41.37
N ALA A 495 -7.48 19.03 -40.99
CA ALA A 495 -7.67 20.44 -40.63
C ALA A 495 -8.24 21.28 -41.77
N ALA A 496 -7.77 21.05 -43.00
CA ALA A 496 -8.25 21.76 -44.18
C ALA A 496 -9.73 21.42 -44.46
N LEU A 497 -10.10 20.14 -44.39
CA LEU A 497 -11.50 19.71 -44.53
C LEU A 497 -12.40 20.29 -43.44
N ALA A 498 -11.95 20.23 -42.18
CA ALA A 498 -12.73 20.74 -41.05
C ALA A 498 -12.96 22.26 -41.15
N ARG A 499 -11.97 23.04 -41.62
CA ARG A 499 -12.17 24.46 -41.92
C ARG A 499 -13.15 24.70 -43.07
N GLY A 500 -13.04 23.95 -44.16
CA GLY A 500 -14.00 24.08 -45.26
C GLY A 500 -15.45 23.78 -44.83
N GLY A 501 -15.66 22.82 -43.93
CA GLY A 501 -16.99 22.44 -43.44
C GLY A 501 -17.53 23.31 -42.29
N PHE A 502 -16.68 23.79 -41.39
CA PHE A 502 -17.09 24.62 -40.24
C PHE A 502 -16.94 26.13 -40.44
N GLY A 503 -16.25 26.56 -41.51
CA GLY A 503 -15.97 27.94 -41.89
C GLY A 503 -14.47 28.24 -41.94
N ASP A 504 -14.01 28.89 -43.01
CA ASP A 504 -12.57 29.15 -43.25
C ASP A 504 -11.93 30.04 -42.16
N ASP A 505 -12.71 30.94 -41.56
CA ASP A 505 -12.30 31.83 -40.47
C ASP A 505 -12.63 31.27 -39.06
N ALA A 506 -13.13 30.03 -38.96
CA ALA A 506 -13.49 29.44 -37.68
C ALA A 506 -12.28 29.36 -36.73
N LEU A 507 -12.50 29.77 -35.47
CA LEU A 507 -11.47 29.72 -34.44
C LEU A 507 -11.15 28.25 -34.13
N GLY A 508 -9.94 27.81 -34.48
CA GLY A 508 -9.49 26.42 -34.35
C GLY A 508 -8.24 26.23 -33.49
N GLY A 509 -8.18 25.13 -32.74
CA GLY A 509 -7.07 24.75 -31.87
C GLY A 509 -6.71 23.28 -31.94
N ARG A 510 -5.47 22.93 -31.57
CA ARG A 510 -5.07 21.53 -31.33
C ARG A 510 -5.65 21.03 -30.01
N TYR A 511 -6.12 19.78 -29.99
CA TYR A 511 -6.72 19.10 -28.84
C TYR A 511 -6.17 17.67 -28.72
N GLY A 512 -5.02 17.51 -28.06
CA GLY A 512 -4.31 16.23 -27.96
C GLY A 512 -3.59 15.80 -29.25
N LEU A 513 -3.11 14.55 -29.30
CA LEU A 513 -2.20 14.03 -30.34
C LEU A 513 -2.86 13.80 -31.72
N GLY A 514 -4.18 13.68 -31.78
CA GLY A 514 -4.94 13.46 -33.03
C GLY A 514 -6.29 14.16 -33.02
N GLY A 515 -6.44 15.15 -32.14
CA GLY A 515 -7.70 15.86 -31.94
C GLY A 515 -7.59 17.34 -32.25
N MET A 516 -8.69 17.91 -32.67
CA MET A 516 -8.82 19.28 -33.12
C MET A 516 -10.13 19.84 -32.59
N VAL A 517 -10.17 21.14 -32.31
CA VAL A 517 -11.36 21.81 -31.80
C VAL A 517 -11.65 23.03 -32.65
N PHE A 518 -12.93 23.22 -33.01
CA PHE A 518 -13.40 24.33 -33.83
C PHE A 518 -14.61 25.01 -33.20
N PHE A 519 -14.53 26.34 -33.06
CA PHE A 519 -15.61 27.19 -32.58
C PHE A 519 -16.36 27.84 -33.74
N GLN A 520 -17.70 27.81 -33.66
CA GLN A 520 -18.61 28.26 -34.70
C GLN A 520 -19.65 29.20 -34.10
N GLU A 521 -19.71 30.44 -34.59
CA GLU A 521 -20.69 31.42 -34.11
C GLU A 521 -22.07 31.16 -34.72
N GLY A 522 -23.14 31.40 -33.95
CA GLY A 522 -24.52 31.42 -34.45
C GLY A 522 -25.05 30.09 -34.97
N THR A 523 -24.47 28.95 -34.58
CA THR A 523 -24.82 27.63 -35.14
C THR A 523 -25.65 26.80 -34.14
N ASP A 524 -26.68 26.11 -34.63
CA ASP A 524 -27.56 25.23 -33.85
C ASP A 524 -27.18 23.74 -33.97
N GLY A 525 -27.78 22.90 -33.10
CA GLY A 525 -27.48 21.47 -33.01
C GLY A 525 -27.67 20.70 -34.33
N PRO A 526 -28.82 20.84 -35.02
CA PRO A 526 -29.05 20.18 -36.31
C PRO A 526 -28.05 20.60 -37.39
N THR A 527 -27.69 21.88 -37.46
CA THR A 527 -26.69 22.37 -38.44
C THR A 527 -25.30 21.84 -38.12
N LEU A 528 -24.89 21.84 -36.84
CA LEU A 528 -23.62 21.22 -36.42
C LEU A 528 -23.56 19.74 -36.79
N ARG A 529 -24.67 19.01 -36.60
CA ARG A 529 -24.74 17.59 -36.98
C ARG A 529 -24.56 17.40 -38.48
N ALA A 530 -25.26 18.19 -39.30
CA ALA A 530 -25.16 18.12 -40.75
C ALA A 530 -23.73 18.38 -41.24
N ARG A 531 -23.10 19.45 -40.76
CA ARG A 531 -21.68 19.79 -41.08
C ARG A 531 -20.71 18.71 -40.62
N SER A 532 -20.91 18.17 -39.41
CA SER A 532 -20.05 17.12 -38.87
C SER A 532 -20.16 15.82 -39.69
N LEU A 533 -21.37 15.44 -40.11
CA LEU A 533 -21.59 14.28 -40.99
C LEU A 533 -20.92 14.46 -42.36
N GLU A 534 -21.00 15.66 -42.93
CA GLU A 534 -20.34 16.00 -44.19
C GLU A 534 -18.82 15.87 -44.08
N ILE A 535 -18.21 16.40 -43.02
CA ILE A 535 -16.75 16.31 -42.80
C ILE A 535 -16.30 14.87 -42.62
N VAL A 536 -17.00 14.07 -41.81
CA VAL A 536 -16.65 12.64 -41.62
C VAL A 536 -16.74 11.89 -42.95
N ARG A 537 -17.78 12.14 -43.74
CA ARG A 537 -17.93 11.52 -45.06
C ARG A 537 -16.83 11.96 -46.02
N LEU A 538 -16.51 13.25 -46.11
CA LEU A 538 -15.45 13.76 -46.98
C LEU A 538 -14.07 13.24 -46.56
N ALA A 539 -13.79 13.10 -45.27
CA ALA A 539 -12.55 12.51 -44.78
C ALA A 539 -12.42 11.04 -45.21
N ALA A 540 -13.50 10.26 -45.12
CA ALA A 540 -13.52 8.88 -45.59
C ALA A 540 -13.39 8.78 -47.12
N ASP A 541 -14.22 9.51 -47.86
CA ASP A 541 -14.33 9.42 -49.33
C ASP A 541 -13.11 10.03 -50.06
N SER A 542 -12.56 11.14 -49.54
CA SER A 542 -11.51 11.92 -50.24
C SER A 542 -10.11 11.64 -49.72
N LEU A 543 -9.95 11.32 -48.43
CA LEU A 543 -8.65 11.10 -47.81
C LEU A 543 -8.43 9.65 -47.38
N GLY A 544 -9.48 8.82 -47.34
CA GLY A 544 -9.40 7.46 -46.78
C GLY A 544 -9.12 7.45 -45.28
N ILE A 545 -9.52 8.51 -44.56
CA ILE A 545 -9.24 8.70 -43.12
C ILE A 545 -10.54 8.58 -42.32
N SER A 546 -10.55 7.69 -41.33
CA SER A 546 -11.62 7.56 -40.34
C SER A 546 -11.51 8.65 -39.27
N VAL A 547 -12.61 9.36 -39.06
CA VAL A 547 -12.73 10.51 -38.14
C VAL A 547 -13.99 10.35 -37.30
N ALA A 548 -13.90 10.70 -36.02
CA ALA A 548 -15.06 10.87 -35.14
C ALA A 548 -15.24 12.33 -34.75
N ILE A 549 -16.49 12.81 -34.72
CA ILE A 549 -16.81 14.19 -34.35
C ILE A 549 -17.87 14.23 -33.24
N GLY A 550 -17.53 14.92 -32.16
CA GLY A 550 -18.44 15.26 -31.07
C GLY A 550 -18.68 16.77 -31.00
N SER A 551 -19.93 17.20 -31.06
CA SER A 551 -20.28 18.63 -31.07
C SER A 551 -21.24 19.00 -29.93
N ALA A 552 -21.20 20.24 -29.45
CA ALA A 552 -22.17 20.78 -28.50
C ALA A 552 -22.53 22.23 -28.85
N CYS A 553 -23.74 22.65 -28.47
CA CYS A 553 -24.25 24.00 -28.69
C CYS A 553 -24.53 24.71 -27.38
N TYR A 554 -24.43 26.03 -27.42
CA TYR A 554 -24.98 26.93 -26.40
C TYR A 554 -26.14 27.75 -27.00
N PRO A 555 -27.23 27.96 -26.26
CA PRO A 555 -27.53 27.42 -24.92
C PRO A 555 -27.97 25.95 -24.97
N PHE A 556 -27.66 25.20 -23.90
CA PHE A 556 -28.17 23.83 -23.69
C PHE A 556 -28.44 23.62 -22.20
N LEU A 557 -29.68 23.30 -21.83
CA LEU A 557 -30.16 23.23 -20.44
C LEU A 557 -29.68 24.43 -19.59
N ASN A 558 -29.15 24.15 -18.40
CA ASN A 558 -28.59 25.11 -17.45
C ASN A 558 -27.05 25.17 -17.50
N PHE A 559 -26.42 24.66 -18.56
CA PHE A 559 -24.97 24.69 -18.69
C PHE A 559 -24.46 26.09 -19.02
N ASP A 560 -23.36 26.48 -18.37
CA ASP A 560 -22.71 27.75 -18.62
C ASP A 560 -21.97 27.71 -19.96
N ARG A 561 -21.69 28.89 -20.51
CA ARG A 561 -20.86 29.03 -21.73
C ARG A 561 -19.49 28.35 -21.58
N ALA A 562 -18.99 28.20 -20.35
CA ALA A 562 -17.73 27.54 -20.06
C ALA A 562 -17.79 26.01 -20.15
N ASP A 563 -18.95 25.41 -19.90
CA ASP A 563 -19.14 23.96 -19.85
C ASP A 563 -19.21 23.33 -21.25
N ILE A 564 -19.41 24.14 -22.29
CA ILE A 564 -19.62 23.66 -23.66
C ILE A 564 -18.46 22.85 -24.21
N LEU A 565 -17.22 23.17 -23.81
CA LEU A 565 -16.05 22.37 -24.19
C LEU A 565 -16.12 20.97 -23.59
N GLU A 566 -16.53 20.85 -22.33
CA GLU A 566 -16.71 19.56 -21.66
C GLU A 566 -17.91 18.79 -22.23
N ASN A 567 -18.99 19.48 -22.59
CA ASN A 567 -20.15 18.89 -23.27
C ASN A 567 -19.76 18.34 -24.65
N CYS A 568 -18.89 19.03 -25.40
CA CYS A 568 -18.33 18.49 -26.64
C CYS A 568 -17.52 17.23 -26.41
N ARG A 569 -16.75 17.17 -25.32
CA ARG A 569 -15.96 15.98 -24.96
C ARG A 569 -16.87 14.79 -24.70
N LYS A 570 -17.96 14.99 -23.95
CA LYS A 570 -19.00 13.97 -23.72
C LYS A 570 -19.67 13.52 -25.02
N ALA A 571 -19.97 14.45 -25.92
CA ALA A 571 -20.49 14.14 -27.25
C ALA A 571 -19.49 13.34 -28.10
N LEU A 572 -18.18 13.63 -27.99
CA LEU A 572 -17.15 12.87 -28.72
C LEU A 572 -17.08 11.43 -28.22
N GLU A 573 -17.18 11.21 -26.91
CA GLU A 573 -17.24 9.86 -26.33
C GLU A 573 -18.48 9.11 -26.82
N HIS A 574 -19.63 9.78 -26.91
CA HIS A 574 -20.83 9.22 -27.54
C HIS A 574 -20.56 8.85 -29.01
N ALA A 575 -19.97 9.75 -29.81
CA ALA A 575 -19.68 9.51 -31.23
C ALA A 575 -18.76 8.29 -31.44
N LEU A 576 -17.79 8.07 -30.55
CA LEU A 576 -16.84 6.94 -30.64
C LEU A 576 -17.49 5.57 -30.46
N LEU A 577 -18.66 5.51 -29.80
CA LEU A 577 -19.43 4.29 -29.58
C LEU A 577 -20.40 3.99 -30.73
N LEU A 578 -20.63 4.93 -31.65
CA LEU A 578 -21.50 4.75 -32.80
C LEU A 578 -20.78 4.00 -33.94
N PRO A 579 -21.52 3.24 -34.77
CA PRO A 579 -20.98 2.75 -36.04
C PRO A 579 -20.71 3.92 -37.00
N GLU A 580 -19.96 3.68 -38.07
CA GLU A 580 -19.71 4.72 -39.08
C GLU A 580 -21.02 5.14 -39.78
N PRO A 581 -21.26 6.45 -39.98
CA PRO A 581 -20.40 7.60 -39.63
C PRO A 581 -20.47 8.00 -38.13
N ARG A 582 -19.31 8.20 -37.51
CA ARG A 582 -19.14 8.44 -36.07
C ARG A 582 -19.35 9.91 -35.69
N VAL A 583 -20.61 10.35 -35.65
CA VAL A 583 -20.98 11.73 -35.31
C VAL A 583 -22.05 11.76 -34.22
N ALA A 584 -21.80 12.53 -33.17
CA ALA A 584 -22.79 12.82 -32.14
C ALA A 584 -22.81 14.30 -31.77
N VAL A 585 -24.01 14.80 -31.47
CA VAL A 585 -24.23 16.11 -30.86
C VAL A 585 -24.65 15.88 -29.41
N PHE A 586 -24.17 16.72 -28.50
CA PHE A 586 -24.44 16.62 -27.07
C PHE A 586 -25.95 16.65 -26.80
N ASP A 587 -26.42 15.59 -26.13
CA ASP A 587 -27.82 15.26 -25.90
C ASP A 587 -27.99 14.39 -24.64
N SER A 588 -29.22 13.98 -24.34
CA SER A 588 -29.56 13.06 -23.25
C SER A 588 -28.73 11.77 -23.25
N ILE A 589 -28.39 11.22 -24.42
CA ILE A 589 -27.57 9.99 -24.53
C ILE A 589 -26.12 10.29 -24.10
N SER A 590 -25.57 11.42 -24.53
CA SER A 590 -24.24 11.88 -24.15
C SER A 590 -24.13 12.11 -22.63
N LEU A 591 -25.19 12.65 -22.01
CA LEU A 591 -25.31 12.78 -20.56
C LEU A 591 -25.43 11.42 -19.86
N ASN A 592 -26.22 10.50 -20.40
CA ASN A 592 -26.38 9.14 -19.87
C ASN A 592 -25.04 8.38 -19.85
N LEU A 593 -24.30 8.40 -20.96
CA LEU A 593 -22.97 7.77 -21.05
C LEU A 593 -21.97 8.40 -20.07
N SER A 594 -22.05 9.71 -19.88
CA SER A 594 -21.20 10.40 -18.92
C SER A 594 -21.55 10.03 -17.48
N ALA A 595 -22.84 9.93 -17.16
CA ALA A 595 -23.33 9.51 -15.86
C ALA A 595 -22.95 8.05 -15.55
N ASP A 596 -23.07 7.13 -16.52
CA ASP A 596 -22.62 5.75 -16.39
C ASP A 596 -21.12 5.66 -16.08
N ARG A 597 -20.29 6.49 -16.72
CA ARG A 597 -18.85 6.53 -16.43
C ARG A 597 -18.56 7.00 -15.00
N ARG A 598 -19.24 8.05 -14.53
CA ARG A 598 -19.10 8.53 -13.14
C ARG A 598 -19.53 7.46 -12.14
N PHE A 599 -20.62 6.76 -12.45
CA PHE A 599 -21.09 5.64 -11.64
C PHE A 599 -20.03 4.53 -11.54
N MET A 600 -19.40 4.15 -12.66
CA MET A 600 -18.32 3.15 -12.67
C MET A 600 -17.06 3.63 -11.93
N ALA A 601 -16.78 4.93 -11.92
CA ALA A 601 -15.69 5.53 -11.15
C ALA A 601 -16.00 5.66 -9.64
N GLY A 602 -17.22 5.33 -9.20
CA GLY A 602 -17.66 5.43 -7.81
C GLY A 602 -18.21 6.81 -7.40
N ASP A 603 -18.26 7.79 -8.32
CA ASP A 603 -18.91 9.09 -8.11
C ASP A 603 -20.43 8.98 -8.32
N ILE A 604 -21.11 8.35 -7.36
CA ILE A 604 -22.56 8.12 -7.44
C ILE A 604 -23.34 9.43 -7.39
N TYR A 605 -22.88 10.42 -6.62
CA TYR A 605 -23.55 11.72 -6.52
C TYR A 605 -23.47 12.49 -7.85
N GLY A 606 -22.29 12.54 -8.48
CA GLY A 606 -22.15 13.15 -9.81
C GLY A 606 -22.95 12.42 -10.88
N ALA A 607 -23.04 11.08 -10.81
CA ALA A 607 -23.88 10.28 -11.71
C ALA A 607 -25.37 10.64 -11.55
N VAL A 608 -25.88 10.77 -10.33
CA VAL A 608 -27.27 11.19 -10.05
C VAL A 608 -27.59 12.52 -10.72
N GLU A 609 -26.72 13.51 -10.59
CA GLU A 609 -26.94 14.83 -11.19
C GLU A 609 -26.92 14.77 -12.72
N GLU A 610 -26.00 14.03 -13.33
CA GLU A 610 -25.96 13.88 -14.79
C GLU A 610 -27.15 13.07 -15.35
N PHE A 611 -27.63 12.03 -14.65
CA PHE A 611 -28.87 11.33 -15.06
C PHE A 611 -30.10 12.22 -14.93
N LYS A 612 -30.18 13.09 -13.92
CA LYS A 612 -31.27 14.08 -13.82
C LYS A 612 -31.24 15.05 -14.99
N LEU A 613 -30.06 15.53 -15.39
CA LEU A 613 -29.91 16.38 -16.57
C LEU A 613 -30.29 15.63 -17.85
N ALA A 614 -29.92 14.35 -17.99
CA ALA A 614 -30.33 13.52 -19.11
C ALA A 614 -31.85 13.41 -19.23
N LEU A 615 -32.54 13.24 -18.08
CA LEU A 615 -34.00 13.18 -18.02
C LEU A 615 -34.69 14.53 -18.17
N LEU A 616 -33.98 15.63 -17.90
CA LEU A 616 -34.46 16.99 -18.15
C LEU A 616 -34.45 17.31 -19.65
N ASP A 617 -33.47 16.79 -20.38
CA ASP A 617 -33.39 16.87 -21.84
C ASP A 617 -34.40 15.92 -22.53
N ASP A 618 -34.43 14.66 -22.09
CA ASP A 618 -35.38 13.65 -22.58
C ASP A 618 -36.00 12.84 -21.43
N GLU A 619 -37.23 13.19 -21.06
CA GLU A 619 -38.00 12.48 -20.05
C GLU A 619 -38.35 11.03 -20.44
N ASN A 620 -38.21 10.65 -21.72
CA ASN A 620 -38.46 9.30 -22.20
C ASN A 620 -37.21 8.42 -22.22
N ASN A 621 -36.07 8.92 -21.76
CA ASN A 621 -34.85 8.13 -21.63
C ASN A 621 -34.98 7.12 -20.47
N LEU A 622 -35.59 5.97 -20.76
CA LEU A 622 -35.86 4.90 -19.79
C LEU A 622 -34.57 4.32 -19.21
N LEU A 623 -33.48 4.31 -19.98
CA LEU A 623 -32.17 3.85 -19.52
C LEU A 623 -31.63 4.77 -18.43
N ALA A 624 -31.60 6.09 -18.67
CA ALA A 624 -31.19 7.07 -17.67
C ALA A 624 -32.07 7.02 -16.41
N ARG A 625 -33.40 6.81 -16.57
CA ARG A 625 -34.33 6.67 -15.45
C ARG A 625 -34.06 5.42 -14.61
N ASN A 626 -33.83 4.27 -15.25
CA ASN A 626 -33.47 3.05 -14.54
C ASN A 626 -32.11 3.19 -13.84
N SER A 627 -31.10 3.74 -14.51
CA SER A 627 -29.78 3.99 -13.91
C SER A 627 -29.82 4.98 -12.75
N LEU A 628 -30.64 6.03 -12.83
CA LEU A 628 -30.89 6.95 -11.72
C LEU A 628 -31.51 6.22 -10.50
N GLY A 629 -32.46 5.31 -10.75
CA GLY A 629 -33.03 4.45 -9.72
C GLY A 629 -31.96 3.58 -9.04
N ILE A 630 -31.05 3.00 -9.81
CA ILE A 630 -29.93 2.20 -9.28
C ILE A 630 -29.01 3.06 -8.41
N CYS A 631 -28.68 4.28 -8.85
CA CYS A 631 -27.86 5.22 -8.07
C CYS A 631 -28.51 5.55 -6.72
N TYR A 632 -29.80 5.91 -6.71
CA TYR A 632 -30.51 6.15 -5.46
C TYR A 632 -30.49 4.95 -4.52
N ALA A 633 -30.62 3.75 -5.07
CA ALA A 633 -30.62 2.54 -4.27
C ALA A 633 -29.24 2.21 -3.69
N GLN A 634 -28.14 2.52 -4.39
CA GLN A 634 -26.78 2.43 -3.82
C GLN A 634 -26.54 3.45 -2.71
N LEU A 635 -27.13 4.64 -2.81
CA LEU A 635 -27.11 5.67 -1.75
C LEU A 635 -28.04 5.34 -0.57
N GLY A 636 -28.71 4.19 -0.56
CA GLY A 636 -29.69 3.80 0.47
C GLY A 636 -31.01 4.56 0.40
N ARG A 637 -31.23 5.39 -0.63
CA ARG A 637 -32.44 6.18 -0.88
C ARG A 637 -33.50 5.33 -1.59
N PHE A 638 -33.91 4.24 -0.96
CA PHE A 638 -34.75 3.21 -1.59
C PHE A 638 -36.16 3.70 -1.99
N GLU A 639 -36.73 4.69 -1.29
CA GLU A 639 -38.01 5.31 -1.66
C GLU A 639 -37.92 6.03 -3.01
N GLU A 640 -36.83 6.76 -3.26
CA GLU A 640 -36.62 7.46 -4.53
C GLU A 640 -36.28 6.51 -5.66
N ALA A 641 -35.47 5.48 -5.37
CA ALA A 641 -35.22 4.39 -6.29
C ALA A 641 -36.54 3.71 -6.71
N ARG A 642 -37.42 3.40 -5.74
CA ARG A 642 -38.74 2.82 -6.01
C ARG A 642 -39.53 3.68 -7.00
N ARG A 643 -39.59 5.00 -6.79
CA ARG A 643 -40.30 5.93 -7.68
C ARG A 643 -39.76 5.88 -9.11
N GLN A 644 -38.44 5.85 -9.29
CA GLN A 644 -37.84 5.76 -10.62
C GLN A 644 -38.17 4.44 -11.32
N PHE A 645 -38.07 3.31 -10.61
CA PHE A 645 -38.41 1.99 -11.17
C PHE A 645 -39.90 1.84 -11.45
N GLU A 646 -40.78 2.41 -10.62
CA GLU A 646 -42.23 2.44 -10.86
C GLU A 646 -42.57 3.19 -12.15
N GLN A 647 -41.89 4.31 -12.43
CA GLN A 647 -42.08 5.06 -13.66
C GLN A 647 -41.61 4.27 -14.89
N VAL A 648 -40.46 3.59 -14.82
CA VAL A 648 -40.00 2.72 -15.92
C VAL A 648 -40.98 1.57 -16.15
N ALA A 649 -41.45 0.92 -15.08
CA ALA A 649 -42.44 -0.16 -15.17
C ALA A 649 -43.83 0.31 -15.63
N ALA A 650 -44.19 1.58 -15.38
CA ALA A 650 -45.44 2.15 -15.88
C ALA A 650 -45.40 2.37 -17.41
N ILE A 651 -44.25 2.79 -17.94
CA ILE A 651 -44.06 3.00 -19.38
C ILE A 651 -43.83 1.66 -20.10
N ASN A 652 -42.99 0.80 -19.53
CA ASN A 652 -42.70 -0.53 -20.04
C ASN A 652 -42.97 -1.60 -18.96
N GLY A 653 -44.22 -2.06 -18.90
CA GLY A 653 -44.67 -3.06 -17.91
C GLY A 653 -44.08 -4.46 -18.04
N LYS A 654 -43.19 -4.70 -19.01
CA LYS A 654 -42.45 -5.96 -19.21
C LYS A 654 -40.93 -5.78 -19.09
N ASP A 655 -40.45 -4.60 -18.69
CA ASP A 655 -39.02 -4.38 -18.48
C ASP A 655 -38.51 -5.23 -17.31
N VAL A 656 -37.74 -6.28 -17.64
CA VAL A 656 -37.25 -7.27 -16.67
C VAL A 656 -36.35 -6.61 -15.62
N LEU A 657 -35.46 -5.71 -16.03
CA LEU A 657 -34.51 -5.03 -15.14
C LEU A 657 -35.25 -4.10 -14.18
N ALA A 658 -36.18 -3.29 -14.68
CA ALA A 658 -36.97 -2.39 -13.84
C ALA A 658 -37.85 -3.16 -12.85
N LEU A 659 -38.50 -4.25 -13.27
CA LEU A 659 -39.33 -5.07 -12.39
C LEU A 659 -38.51 -5.76 -11.29
N TYR A 660 -37.33 -6.28 -11.63
CA TYR A 660 -36.41 -6.85 -10.62
C TYR A 660 -35.93 -5.78 -9.64
N ASN A 661 -35.48 -4.63 -10.14
CA ASN A 661 -34.99 -3.52 -9.34
C ASN A 661 -36.08 -2.94 -8.43
N LEU A 662 -37.32 -2.84 -8.92
CA LEU A 662 -38.50 -2.47 -8.12
C LEU A 662 -38.75 -3.47 -6.99
N GLY A 663 -38.66 -4.77 -7.28
CA GLY A 663 -38.77 -5.81 -6.26
C GLY A 663 -37.66 -5.71 -5.21
N TRP A 664 -36.45 -5.40 -5.64
CA TRP A 664 -35.31 -5.22 -4.75
C TRP A 664 -35.43 -3.98 -3.86
N ALA A 665 -35.84 -2.85 -4.40
CA ALA A 665 -36.09 -1.62 -3.64
C ALA A 665 -37.19 -1.83 -2.59
N ASN A 666 -38.32 -2.43 -2.96
CA ASN A 666 -39.40 -2.76 -2.02
C ASN A 666 -38.95 -3.74 -0.93
N HIS A 667 -38.10 -4.72 -1.28
CA HIS A 667 -37.55 -5.65 -0.31
C HIS A 667 -36.67 -4.94 0.74
N ARG A 668 -35.85 -3.96 0.30
CA ARG A 668 -35.02 -3.14 1.20
C ARG A 668 -35.83 -2.20 2.09
N LEU A 669 -36.98 -1.74 1.62
CA LEU A 669 -37.93 -0.94 2.40
C LEU A 669 -38.76 -1.77 3.40
N GLY A 670 -38.67 -3.11 3.37
CA GLY A 670 -39.48 -3.99 4.21
C GLY A 670 -40.89 -4.28 3.66
N ASP A 671 -41.26 -3.71 2.51
CA ASP A 671 -42.52 -3.95 1.82
C ASP A 671 -42.51 -5.32 1.09
N LEU A 672 -42.40 -6.41 1.86
CA LEU A 672 -42.21 -7.78 1.34
C LEU A 672 -43.30 -8.22 0.35
N LYS A 673 -44.55 -7.77 0.57
CA LYS A 673 -45.68 -8.07 -0.33
C LYS A 673 -45.51 -7.44 -1.71
N LYS A 674 -45.11 -6.16 -1.77
CA LYS A 674 -44.85 -5.47 -3.04
C LYS A 674 -43.60 -6.02 -3.72
N ALA A 675 -42.57 -6.37 -2.94
CA ALA A 675 -41.38 -7.04 -3.45
C ALA A 675 -41.73 -8.36 -4.15
N GLU A 676 -42.52 -9.22 -3.49
CA GLU A 676 -42.99 -10.49 -4.05
C GLU A 676 -43.79 -10.28 -5.33
N GLN A 677 -44.67 -9.28 -5.37
CA GLN A 677 -45.46 -8.95 -6.56
C GLN A 677 -44.57 -8.53 -7.73
N ALA A 678 -43.60 -7.65 -7.50
CA ALA A 678 -42.68 -7.17 -8.53
C ALA A 678 -41.77 -8.31 -9.05
N TYR A 679 -41.23 -9.15 -8.17
CA TYR A 679 -40.45 -10.33 -8.61
C TYR A 679 -41.30 -11.35 -9.37
N ARG A 680 -42.58 -11.53 -9.01
CA ARG A 680 -43.50 -12.37 -9.79
C ARG A 680 -43.78 -11.79 -11.16
N GLN A 681 -43.92 -10.47 -11.29
CA GLN A 681 -44.06 -9.80 -12.58
C GLN A 681 -42.78 -9.96 -13.42
N CYS A 682 -41.60 -9.79 -12.81
CA CYS A 682 -40.31 -10.05 -13.45
C CYS A 682 -40.24 -11.48 -14.02
N ILE A 683 -40.66 -12.49 -13.26
CA ILE A 683 -40.65 -13.90 -13.73
C ILE A 683 -41.74 -14.18 -14.77
N LYS A 684 -42.85 -13.44 -14.76
CA LYS A 684 -43.83 -13.50 -15.85
C LYS A 684 -43.27 -12.95 -17.15
N ALA A 685 -42.42 -11.93 -17.08
CA ALA A 685 -41.75 -11.34 -18.24
C ALA A 685 -40.58 -12.22 -18.72
N ASP A 686 -39.76 -12.72 -17.80
CA ASP A 686 -38.67 -13.66 -18.04
C ASP A 686 -38.69 -14.81 -17.02
N PRO A 687 -39.25 -15.97 -17.41
CA PRO A 687 -39.31 -17.15 -16.54
C PRO A 687 -37.93 -17.68 -16.08
N GLY A 688 -36.85 -17.35 -16.80
CA GLY A 688 -35.48 -17.78 -16.52
C GLY A 688 -34.68 -16.82 -15.65
N HIS A 689 -35.27 -15.71 -15.17
CA HIS A 689 -34.53 -14.70 -14.44
C HIS A 689 -34.02 -15.19 -13.06
N VAL A 690 -32.76 -15.63 -13.01
CA VAL A 690 -32.11 -16.30 -11.87
C VAL A 690 -32.25 -15.50 -10.57
N TYR A 691 -31.91 -14.22 -10.60
CA TYR A 691 -31.93 -13.37 -9.40
C TYR A 691 -33.33 -13.19 -8.85
N ALA A 692 -34.36 -13.08 -9.71
CA ALA A 692 -35.74 -12.92 -9.26
C ALA A 692 -36.26 -14.22 -8.62
N LEU A 693 -35.94 -15.37 -9.21
CA LEU A 693 -36.25 -16.69 -8.64
C LEU A 693 -35.59 -16.88 -7.27
N MET A 694 -34.32 -16.50 -7.12
CA MET A 694 -33.62 -16.55 -5.83
C MET A 694 -34.26 -15.64 -4.78
N ARG A 695 -34.65 -14.41 -5.16
CA ARG A 695 -35.30 -13.48 -4.23
C ARG A 695 -36.68 -13.99 -3.79
N LEU A 696 -37.48 -14.56 -4.69
CA LEU A 696 -38.72 -15.24 -4.30
C LEU A 696 -38.48 -16.45 -3.39
N GLY A 697 -37.44 -17.23 -3.66
CA GLY A 697 -37.02 -18.33 -2.80
C GLY A 697 -36.72 -17.85 -1.38
N SER A 698 -35.94 -16.76 -1.27
CA SER A 698 -35.57 -16.15 0.02
C SER A 698 -36.78 -15.57 0.77
N LEU A 699 -37.73 -14.94 0.06
CA LEU A 699 -38.98 -14.47 0.66
C LEU A 699 -39.83 -15.64 1.18
N CYS A 700 -39.95 -16.73 0.42
CA CYS A 700 -40.66 -17.93 0.85
C CYS A 700 -39.98 -18.60 2.04
N GLU A 701 -38.65 -18.64 2.07
CA GLU A 701 -37.85 -19.19 3.16
C GLU A 701 -38.03 -18.39 4.46
N GLY A 702 -38.02 -17.05 4.37
CA GLY A 702 -38.29 -16.16 5.51
C GLY A 702 -39.72 -16.29 6.05
N ALA A 703 -40.69 -16.57 5.17
CA ALA A 703 -42.08 -16.84 5.56
C ALA A 703 -42.33 -18.28 6.06
N GLY A 704 -41.31 -19.14 6.16
CA GLY A 704 -41.44 -20.54 6.59
C GLY A 704 -42.02 -21.47 5.54
N HIS A 705 -42.28 -21.02 4.31
CA HIS A 705 -42.79 -21.82 3.21
C HIS A 705 -41.68 -22.63 2.52
N LEU A 706 -41.00 -23.51 3.26
CA LEU A 706 -39.77 -24.20 2.85
C LEU A 706 -39.92 -24.97 1.52
N LYS A 707 -41.05 -25.65 1.29
CA LYS A 707 -41.30 -26.38 0.03
C LYS A 707 -41.36 -25.46 -1.19
N LYS A 708 -41.99 -24.28 -1.04
CA LYS A 708 -42.06 -23.28 -2.12
C LYS A 708 -40.70 -22.64 -2.36
N ALA A 709 -39.94 -22.37 -1.30
CA ALA A 709 -38.57 -21.85 -1.38
C ALA A 709 -37.66 -22.78 -2.17
N ALA A 710 -37.65 -24.08 -1.83
CA ALA A 710 -36.87 -25.09 -2.55
C ALA A 710 -37.25 -25.17 -4.04
N ASN A 711 -38.53 -25.07 -4.39
CA ASN A 711 -38.97 -25.06 -5.78
C ASN A 711 -38.41 -23.85 -6.56
N HIS A 712 -38.47 -22.64 -5.97
CA HIS A 712 -37.89 -21.46 -6.59
C HIS A 712 -36.37 -21.55 -6.76
N TYR A 713 -35.66 -22.05 -5.75
CA TYR A 713 -34.22 -22.28 -5.85
C TYR A 713 -33.84 -23.34 -6.88
N ARG A 714 -34.58 -24.46 -6.98
CA ARG A 714 -34.35 -25.48 -8.03
C ARG A 714 -34.62 -24.94 -9.43
N LYS A 715 -35.65 -24.11 -9.60
CA LYS A 715 -35.91 -23.42 -10.87
C LYS A 715 -34.76 -22.49 -11.25
N ALA A 716 -34.20 -21.76 -10.28
CA ALA A 716 -33.00 -20.95 -10.51
C ALA A 716 -31.78 -21.82 -10.82
N ALA A 717 -31.61 -22.96 -10.15
CA ALA A 717 -30.53 -23.92 -10.42
C ALA A 717 -30.54 -24.41 -11.88
N ALA A 718 -31.73 -24.60 -12.46
CA ALA A 718 -31.91 -25.09 -13.82
C ALA A 718 -31.61 -24.04 -14.91
N GLN A 719 -31.28 -22.81 -14.54
CA GLN A 719 -30.95 -21.74 -15.48
C GLN A 719 -29.43 -21.55 -15.59
N PRO A 720 -28.90 -21.12 -16.76
CA PRO A 720 -27.48 -20.89 -16.96
C PRO A 720 -26.90 -19.93 -15.90
N GLY A 721 -25.85 -20.38 -15.19
CA GLY A 721 -25.17 -19.60 -14.15
C GLY A 721 -25.88 -19.63 -12.78
N GLY A 722 -27.04 -20.27 -12.68
CA GLY A 722 -27.80 -20.39 -11.44
C GLY A 722 -27.38 -21.58 -10.57
N GLU A 723 -26.74 -22.63 -11.11
CA GLU A 723 -26.45 -23.86 -10.36
C GLU A 723 -25.67 -23.57 -9.07
N ARG A 724 -24.61 -22.77 -9.18
CA ARG A 724 -23.71 -22.47 -8.06
C ARG A 724 -24.30 -21.51 -7.04
N MET A 725 -25.12 -20.56 -7.50
CA MET A 725 -25.66 -19.48 -6.67
C MET A 725 -26.68 -19.97 -5.63
N VAL A 726 -27.30 -21.12 -5.87
CA VAL A 726 -28.39 -21.65 -5.06
C VAL A 726 -28.00 -22.78 -4.10
N LEU A 727 -26.77 -23.27 -4.15
CA LEU A 727 -26.31 -24.40 -3.32
C LEU A 727 -26.42 -24.10 -1.81
N ARG A 728 -25.91 -22.94 -1.35
CA ARG A 728 -26.05 -22.50 0.05
C ARG A 728 -27.51 -22.29 0.47
N PRO A 729 -28.35 -21.56 -0.30
CA PRO A 729 -29.79 -21.47 -0.02
C PRO A 729 -30.52 -22.81 0.03
N LEU A 730 -30.23 -23.74 -0.88
CA LEU A 730 -30.81 -25.08 -0.89
C LEU A 730 -30.39 -25.89 0.35
N ALA A 731 -29.11 -25.85 0.72
CA ALA A 731 -28.61 -26.48 1.95
C ALA A 731 -29.35 -25.97 3.19
N ARG A 732 -29.55 -24.64 3.31
CA ARG A 732 -30.27 -24.06 4.46
C ARG A 732 -31.74 -24.46 4.50
N VAL A 733 -32.39 -24.53 3.34
CA VAL A 733 -33.79 -24.98 3.26
C VAL A 733 -33.90 -26.48 3.59
N ALA A 734 -32.99 -27.32 3.09
CA ALA A 734 -32.95 -28.75 3.39
C ALA A 734 -32.72 -29.00 4.90
N TYR A 735 -31.77 -28.28 5.51
CA TYR A 735 -31.48 -28.36 6.93
C TYR A 735 -32.70 -28.03 7.79
N ARG A 736 -33.44 -26.95 7.45
CA ARG A 736 -34.70 -26.59 8.14
C ARG A 736 -35.84 -27.57 7.89
N GLN A 737 -35.79 -28.35 6.81
CA GLN A 737 -36.74 -29.43 6.54
C GLN A 737 -36.38 -30.72 7.29
N GLY A 738 -35.20 -30.80 7.91
CA GLY A 738 -34.68 -32.00 8.56
C GLY A 738 -34.02 -32.99 7.60
N ASP A 739 -33.80 -32.60 6.33
CA ASP A 739 -33.13 -33.43 5.32
C ASP A 739 -31.61 -33.18 5.38
N LEU A 740 -30.95 -33.93 6.26
CA LEU A 740 -29.53 -33.78 6.58
C LEU A 740 -28.64 -34.29 5.46
N ASP A 741 -29.07 -35.35 4.77
CA ASP A 741 -28.33 -35.94 3.65
C ASP A 741 -28.26 -34.96 2.47
N ALA A 742 -29.40 -34.38 2.08
CA ALA A 742 -29.42 -33.35 1.04
C ALA A 742 -28.66 -32.09 1.47
N THR A 743 -28.69 -31.73 2.76
CA THR A 743 -27.89 -30.60 3.28
C THR A 743 -26.40 -30.83 3.07
N ARG A 744 -25.90 -32.01 3.46
CA ARG A 744 -24.49 -32.40 3.31
C ARG A 744 -24.08 -32.40 1.83
N GLU A 745 -24.91 -32.97 0.95
CA GLU A 745 -24.66 -33.00 -0.49
C GLU A 745 -24.53 -31.57 -1.06
N TYR A 746 -25.49 -30.69 -0.79
CA TYR A 746 -25.45 -29.31 -1.29
C TYR A 746 -24.24 -28.51 -0.77
N LEU A 747 -23.81 -28.74 0.47
CA LEU A 747 -22.63 -28.09 1.04
C LEU A 747 -21.34 -28.60 0.41
N HIS A 748 -21.21 -29.89 0.14
CA HIS A 748 -20.06 -30.42 -0.60
C HIS A 748 -20.02 -29.91 -2.04
N LEU A 749 -21.16 -29.85 -2.72
CA LEU A 749 -21.24 -29.25 -4.06
C LEU A 749 -20.82 -27.77 -4.03
N ALA A 750 -21.19 -27.02 -2.98
CA ALA A 750 -20.77 -25.63 -2.81
C ALA A 750 -19.25 -25.50 -2.66
N LEU A 751 -18.64 -26.34 -1.81
CA LEU A 751 -17.19 -26.35 -1.59
C LEU A 751 -16.40 -26.84 -2.80
N ASN A 752 -16.94 -27.75 -3.61
CA ASN A 752 -16.33 -28.16 -4.87
C ASN A 752 -16.36 -27.03 -5.91
N ALA A 753 -17.40 -26.20 -5.89
CA ALA A 753 -17.52 -25.05 -6.78
C ALA A 753 -16.61 -23.89 -6.34
N ASP A 754 -16.50 -23.65 -5.04
CA ASP A 754 -15.61 -22.67 -4.42
C ASP A 754 -15.02 -23.23 -3.12
N HIS A 755 -13.75 -23.61 -3.18
CA HIS A 755 -13.02 -24.20 -2.04
C HIS A 755 -12.81 -23.21 -0.89
N ASN A 756 -13.04 -21.92 -1.10
CA ASN A 756 -12.92 -20.87 -0.08
C ASN A 756 -14.29 -20.30 0.33
N ASP A 757 -15.40 -20.99 0.06
CA ASP A 757 -16.73 -20.57 0.55
C ASP A 757 -16.84 -20.79 2.07
N HIS A 758 -16.39 -19.78 2.81
CA HIS A 758 -16.40 -19.74 4.28
C HIS A 758 -17.80 -19.94 4.87
N GLN A 759 -18.88 -19.56 4.16
CA GLN A 759 -20.24 -19.78 4.65
C GLN A 759 -20.65 -21.25 4.54
N ALA A 760 -20.29 -21.91 3.43
CA ALA A 760 -20.53 -23.34 3.26
C ALA A 760 -19.73 -24.15 4.29
N MET A 761 -18.45 -23.79 4.55
CA MET A 761 -17.63 -24.42 5.60
C MET A 761 -18.26 -24.30 6.98
N HIS A 762 -18.71 -23.10 7.35
CA HIS A 762 -19.36 -22.87 8.64
C HIS A 762 -20.67 -23.66 8.78
N MET A 763 -21.51 -23.69 7.73
CA MET A 763 -22.76 -24.48 7.73
C MET A 763 -22.47 -25.98 7.86
N LEU A 764 -21.40 -26.48 7.24
CA LEU A 764 -21.00 -27.88 7.33
C LEU A 764 -20.42 -28.22 8.70
N ALA A 765 -19.62 -27.33 9.29
CA ALA A 765 -19.14 -27.47 10.67
C ALA A 765 -20.31 -27.53 11.67
N ARG A 766 -21.29 -26.63 11.54
CA ARG A 766 -22.52 -26.65 12.34
C ARG A 766 -23.28 -27.96 12.19
N LEU A 767 -23.46 -28.46 10.97
CA LEU A 767 -24.11 -29.74 10.70
C LEU A 767 -23.43 -30.89 11.45
N TYR A 768 -22.09 -30.96 11.42
CA TYR A 768 -21.32 -31.99 12.15
C TYR A 768 -21.49 -31.89 13.67
N LEU A 769 -21.45 -30.67 14.23
CA LEU A 769 -21.66 -30.46 15.67
C LEU A 769 -23.08 -30.82 16.11
N ASP A 770 -24.10 -30.41 15.35
CA ASP A 770 -25.50 -30.68 15.68
C ASP A 770 -25.83 -32.19 15.61
N GLN A 771 -25.13 -32.95 14.75
CA GLN A 771 -25.22 -34.41 14.67
C GLN A 771 -24.37 -35.13 15.74
N GLY A 772 -23.42 -34.45 16.36
CA GLY A 772 -22.39 -35.07 17.21
C GLY A 772 -21.40 -35.94 16.41
N GLU A 773 -21.30 -35.73 15.10
CA GLU A 773 -20.46 -36.51 14.18
C GLU A 773 -19.13 -35.79 13.95
N ASP A 774 -18.02 -36.52 14.12
CA ASP A 774 -16.65 -36.07 13.78
C ASP A 774 -16.29 -34.63 14.20
N PRO A 775 -16.20 -34.34 15.51
CA PRO A 775 -15.89 -32.99 16.02
C PRO A 775 -14.51 -32.47 15.55
N ARG A 776 -13.63 -33.38 15.10
CA ARG A 776 -12.34 -33.04 14.46
C ARG A 776 -12.53 -32.38 13.09
N ILE A 777 -13.43 -32.91 12.26
CA ILE A 777 -13.74 -32.33 10.94
C ILE A 777 -14.44 -30.98 11.13
N ALA A 778 -15.37 -30.90 12.10
CA ALA A 778 -16.03 -29.66 12.47
C ALA A 778 -15.03 -28.58 12.90
N GLU A 779 -14.01 -28.91 13.71
CA GLU A 779 -12.96 -27.97 14.11
C GLU A 779 -12.18 -27.44 12.90
N VAL A 780 -11.75 -28.32 11.98
CA VAL A 780 -10.97 -27.91 10.80
C VAL A 780 -11.77 -26.93 9.93
N LEU A 781 -13.04 -27.27 9.64
CA LEU A 781 -13.93 -26.42 8.85
C LEU A 781 -14.26 -25.10 9.55
N ALA A 782 -14.52 -25.14 10.86
CA ALA A 782 -14.78 -23.94 11.65
C ALA A 782 -13.55 -23.01 11.68
N ARG A 783 -12.35 -23.58 11.86
CA ARG A 783 -11.08 -22.83 11.85
C ARG A 783 -10.80 -22.19 10.50
N GLN A 784 -11.06 -22.90 9.41
CA GLN A 784 -10.93 -22.34 8.05
C GLN A 784 -11.95 -21.23 7.79
N SER A 785 -13.22 -21.42 8.19
CA SER A 785 -14.25 -20.40 8.04
C SER A 785 -13.94 -19.11 8.82
N ALA A 786 -13.45 -19.24 10.05
CA ALA A 786 -13.04 -18.11 10.90
C ALA A 786 -11.77 -17.41 10.38
N ALA A 787 -10.83 -18.14 9.79
CA ALA A 787 -9.64 -17.56 9.18
C ALA A 787 -9.96 -16.76 7.91
N LEU A 788 -10.91 -17.22 7.10
CA LEU A 788 -11.33 -16.55 5.86
C LEU A 788 -12.20 -15.32 6.12
N SER A 789 -12.96 -15.27 7.22
CA SER A 789 -13.79 -14.12 7.60
C SER A 789 -13.78 -13.88 9.12
N PRO A 790 -12.68 -13.30 9.64
CA PRO A 790 -12.50 -13.07 11.08
C PRO A 790 -13.53 -12.13 11.72
N GLU A 791 -14.20 -11.31 10.93
CA GLU A 791 -15.16 -10.29 11.40
C GLU A 791 -16.51 -10.88 11.87
N ARG A 792 -16.77 -12.16 11.62
CA ARG A 792 -18.04 -12.82 11.99
C ARG A 792 -17.89 -13.61 13.28
N SER A 793 -18.45 -13.09 14.37
CA SER A 793 -18.41 -13.75 15.69
C SER A 793 -18.95 -15.18 15.67
N ALA A 794 -20.04 -15.42 14.92
CA ALA A 794 -20.67 -16.73 14.79
C ALA A 794 -19.71 -17.85 14.33
N TYR A 795 -18.64 -17.52 13.60
CA TYR A 795 -17.65 -18.50 13.14
C TYR A 795 -16.70 -18.90 14.26
N TRP A 796 -16.31 -17.93 15.07
CA TRP A 796 -15.52 -18.18 16.28
C TRP A 796 -16.34 -18.97 17.31
N ASP A 797 -17.61 -18.64 17.49
CA ASP A 797 -18.50 -19.37 18.39
C ASP A 797 -18.60 -20.87 17.99
N THR A 798 -18.73 -21.14 16.68
CA THR A 798 -18.75 -22.52 16.16
C THR A 798 -17.41 -23.24 16.37
N LEU A 799 -16.29 -22.52 16.30
CA LEU A 799 -14.97 -23.09 16.57
C LEU A 799 -14.79 -23.41 18.06
N VAL A 800 -15.29 -22.54 18.95
CA VAL A 800 -15.29 -22.79 20.40
C VAL A 800 -16.10 -24.05 20.71
N GLU A 801 -17.33 -24.16 20.20
CA GLU A 801 -18.16 -25.35 20.35
C GLU A 801 -17.47 -26.61 19.84
N ALA A 802 -16.78 -26.54 18.69
CA ALA A 802 -16.03 -27.68 18.14
C ALA A 802 -14.82 -28.11 19.01
N LEU A 803 -14.14 -27.15 19.64
CA LEU A 803 -13.02 -27.42 20.55
C LEU A 803 -13.49 -28.00 21.89
N GLU A 804 -14.60 -27.49 22.42
CA GLU A 804 -15.24 -28.01 23.63
C GLU A 804 -15.75 -29.44 23.44
N ALA A 805 -16.35 -29.75 22.29
CA ALA A 805 -16.78 -31.10 21.93
C ALA A 805 -15.61 -32.12 21.87
N GLN A 806 -14.37 -31.64 21.70
CA GLN A 806 -13.16 -32.46 21.76
C GLN A 806 -12.47 -32.48 23.14
N GLY A 807 -13.00 -31.75 24.12
CA GLY A 807 -12.38 -31.61 25.44
C GLY A 807 -11.16 -30.68 25.47
N LYS A 808 -10.92 -29.88 24.41
CA LYS A 808 -9.80 -28.92 24.33
C LYS A 808 -10.18 -27.58 25.00
N VAL A 809 -10.53 -27.63 26.28
CA VAL A 809 -11.11 -26.49 27.01
C VAL A 809 -10.16 -25.28 27.09
N GLU A 810 -8.86 -25.51 27.26
CA GLU A 810 -7.88 -24.41 27.29
C GLU A 810 -7.76 -23.67 25.95
N GLU A 811 -7.89 -24.39 24.83
CA GLU A 811 -7.88 -23.78 23.50
C GLU A 811 -9.21 -23.06 23.22
N ALA A 812 -10.33 -23.66 23.62
CA ALA A 812 -11.66 -23.06 23.51
C ALA A 812 -11.72 -21.71 24.24
N VAL A 813 -11.21 -21.61 25.46
CA VAL A 813 -11.14 -20.33 26.21
C VAL A 813 -10.30 -19.28 25.50
N LYS A 814 -9.16 -19.68 24.91
CA LYS A 814 -8.30 -18.76 24.13
C LYS A 814 -8.98 -18.29 22.85
N VAL A 815 -9.77 -19.14 22.20
CA VAL A 815 -10.52 -18.79 20.99
C VAL A 815 -11.73 -17.93 21.34
N ALA A 816 -12.45 -18.23 22.42
CA ALA A 816 -13.57 -17.43 22.92
C ALA A 816 -13.12 -16.00 23.28
N ALA A 817 -11.95 -15.85 23.87
CA ALA A 817 -11.34 -14.53 24.14
C ALA A 817 -10.97 -13.73 22.87
N ARG A 818 -10.96 -14.36 21.70
CA ARG A 818 -10.80 -13.69 20.39
C ARG A 818 -12.13 -13.44 19.68
N ALA A 819 -13.21 -14.09 20.11
CA ALA A 819 -14.54 -14.01 19.52
C ALA A 819 -15.33 -12.80 20.02
N GLY A 820 -15.11 -12.39 21.28
CA GLY A 820 -15.64 -11.17 21.90
C GLY A 820 -14.65 -10.02 21.84
#